data_AF-A0A1S8ABP7-F1
#
_entry.id   AF-A0A1S8ABP7-F1
#
_cell.length_a   1.000
_cell.length_b   1.000
_cell.length_c   1.000
_cell.angle_alpha   90.00
_cell.angle_beta   90.00
_cell.angle_gamma   90.00
#
_symmetry.space_group_name_H-M   'P 1'
#
loop_
_entity.id
_entity.type
_entity.pdbx_description
1 polymer ?
#
loop_
_entity_poly.entity_id
_entity_poly.type
_entity_poly.pdbx_seq_one_letter_code
_entity_poly.pdbx_strand_id
1 'polypeptide(L)'
;MSEYIITNKFLFSEDLLCKLKCLDVEFVDELTTILSLDDFLQRFHTLKVLQIEGNNGLLAKEKIENGIEIIIREAFKCYDLKYILKQESSSIMNNLVILRVTKCCRLINLVPSSTSFQNLTTLEISYCNGLKNVLTFSIAKTLVRLREMKIESCVMITEIVLADDDDDHDAAKDEVITFSELNELKLLNLKSLRSFYSGNRALNLPSLERLLVDDCTNMKIFSRGELSTPMLHKVQLNMWDEACWAWKEGLNTTIEQVNLKKESFLRKRREAPPSQQFLSFAPAPNLNLQTRLEIFAAMVAGVWSDDNNLQLEATTQFRKLLSIERSPPIEEVIQSGVVPRFVEFLMREDYPQLQYEAAWALTNIASKTSEDTKVVIDHGAVPIFVKLLASPNDDIREQAVWALGNVAGDSPRCRDLVLSEEALIPLLAQLNEHAKLSMLRTATWTLSNFCGGMPQPIFEQVRPALPVLAQLVHSNDKEVLTEACWALYFLSNGKNDKIQAVIEAGVCPRLVELLGHRSSSVLSPALQTIGHIVAGDDFQTQCIINCGALPYLLVLLIHSHKKSIKNHACWTISKITAGNREQIQAVIDAGLIGPLINLLQNAEINIKNWAAWAISNATSGGSHEQIKYLVREKCIKPLCDLLLCANPTIVTVCLKGLENILKVGEAEKNMDTAIGDVNQYAQLVEEAEGLEKIENLQSHENNEIHEKSVKILETYWCGRVVGPQPGLPHAGNEGEDALGSNVITNG
;
A
#
# COMPACT_ATOMS: atom_id res chain seq x y z
N MET A 1 -40.24 -13.97 -18.36
CA MET A 1 -39.41 -14.33 -19.52
C MET A 1 -38.21 -13.42 -19.49
N SER A 2 -37.11 -13.98 -19.02
CA SER A 2 -35.79 -13.37 -18.89
C SER A 2 -35.28 -12.94 -20.26
N GLU A 3 -35.02 -11.64 -20.43
CA GLU A 3 -34.27 -11.13 -21.59
C GLU A 3 -32.79 -11.45 -21.37
N TYR A 4 -32.41 -12.63 -21.85
CA TYR A 4 -31.03 -13.04 -22.00
C TYR A 4 -30.34 -12.13 -23.02
N ILE A 5 -29.04 -11.89 -22.85
CA ILE A 5 -28.16 -11.69 -24.01
C ILE A 5 -28.14 -13.04 -24.75
N ILE A 6 -29.15 -13.27 -25.59
CA ILE A 6 -29.02 -14.18 -26.71
C ILE A 6 -28.13 -13.40 -27.66
N THR A 7 -26.85 -13.77 -27.77
CA THR A 7 -26.12 -13.46 -29.01
C THR A 7 -26.90 -14.18 -30.10
N ASN A 8 -27.83 -13.48 -30.73
CA ASN A 8 -28.60 -14.00 -31.84
C ASN A 8 -27.58 -14.57 -32.83
N LYS A 9 -27.84 -15.75 -33.40
CA LYS A 9 -26.97 -16.46 -34.37
C LYS A 9 -26.64 -15.64 -35.64
N PHE A 10 -27.06 -14.37 -35.66
CA PHE A 10 -27.08 -13.42 -36.77
C PHE A 10 -26.39 -12.07 -36.43
N LEU A 11 -25.82 -11.87 -35.24
CA LEU A 11 -25.26 -10.54 -34.85
C LEU A 11 -23.88 -10.23 -35.47
N PHE A 12 -23.04 -11.24 -35.73
CA PHE A 12 -21.76 -11.08 -36.41
C PHE A 12 -21.48 -12.31 -37.28
N SER A 13 -21.01 -12.11 -38.52
CA SER A 13 -20.54 -13.22 -39.37
C SER A 13 -19.30 -13.88 -38.72
N GLU A 14 -19.18 -15.23 -38.78
CA GLU A 14 -17.98 -15.95 -38.32
C GLU A 14 -16.69 -15.37 -38.93
N ASP A 15 -16.74 -14.89 -40.18
CA ASP A 15 -15.63 -14.27 -40.89
C ASP A 15 -15.12 -12.96 -40.24
N LEU A 16 -16.01 -12.22 -39.57
CA LEU A 16 -15.67 -10.98 -38.84
C LEU A 16 -15.08 -11.29 -37.46
N LEU A 17 -15.56 -12.36 -36.82
CA LEU A 17 -15.09 -12.79 -35.49
C LEU A 17 -13.68 -13.38 -35.55
N CYS A 18 -13.33 -14.08 -36.63
CA CYS A 18 -11.98 -14.61 -36.89
C CYS A 18 -10.91 -13.53 -37.17
N LYS A 19 -11.28 -12.26 -37.30
CA LYS A 19 -10.34 -11.13 -37.43
C LYS A 19 -10.26 -10.29 -36.16
N LEU A 20 -11.12 -10.54 -35.18
CA LEU A 20 -11.20 -9.74 -33.97
C LEU A 20 -10.02 -10.09 -33.05
N LYS A 21 -9.22 -9.07 -32.74
CA LYS A 21 -8.05 -9.19 -31.86
C LYS A 21 -8.24 -8.56 -30.48
N CYS A 22 -9.07 -7.52 -30.39
CA CYS A 22 -9.36 -6.83 -29.14
C CYS A 22 -10.87 -6.71 -28.99
N LEU A 23 -11.38 -6.98 -27.79
CA LEU A 23 -12.80 -6.92 -27.48
C LEU A 23 -12.99 -6.27 -26.12
N ASP A 24 -13.85 -5.25 -26.09
CA ASP A 24 -14.24 -4.54 -24.87
C ASP A 24 -15.73 -4.73 -24.64
N VAL A 25 -16.08 -5.04 -23.40
CA VAL A 25 -17.45 -5.34 -23.00
C VAL A 25 -17.81 -4.41 -21.85
N GLU A 26 -18.67 -3.44 -22.14
CA GLU A 26 -19.19 -2.50 -21.16
C GLU A 26 -20.63 -2.86 -20.75
N PHE A 27 -20.91 -2.82 -19.44
CA PHE A 27 -22.25 -3.11 -18.90
C PHE A 27 -23.08 -1.83 -18.73
N VAL A 28 -24.04 -1.64 -19.62
CA VAL A 28 -24.89 -0.44 -19.64
C VAL A 28 -25.98 -0.47 -18.55
N ASP A 29 -26.52 -1.64 -18.18
CA ASP A 29 -27.67 -1.78 -17.25
C ASP A 29 -27.47 -2.82 -16.11
N GLU A 30 -28.27 -2.71 -15.04
CA GLU A 30 -28.23 -3.59 -13.83
C GLU A 30 -28.78 -5.01 -14.05
N LEU A 31 -29.43 -5.29 -15.18
CA LEU A 31 -30.12 -6.56 -15.45
C LEU A 31 -29.37 -7.50 -16.43
N THR A 32 -28.23 -7.07 -17.01
CA THR A 32 -27.50 -7.89 -17.99
C THR A 32 -26.74 -9.03 -17.31
N THR A 33 -27.29 -10.23 -17.44
CA THR A 33 -26.71 -11.48 -16.95
C THR A 33 -25.69 -12.02 -17.96
N ILE A 34 -24.39 -11.83 -17.72
CA ILE A 34 -23.39 -12.70 -18.35
C ILE A 34 -23.38 -14.01 -17.56
N LEU A 35 -24.02 -15.04 -18.13
CA LEU A 35 -24.20 -16.32 -17.48
C LEU A 35 -22.94 -17.19 -17.51
N SER A 36 -22.00 -16.98 -18.44
CA SER A 36 -20.64 -17.55 -18.40
C SER A 36 -19.74 -16.93 -19.49
N LEU A 37 -18.46 -16.73 -19.21
CA LEU A 37 -17.44 -16.38 -20.23
C LEU A 37 -17.06 -17.57 -21.12
N ASP A 38 -17.45 -18.80 -20.75
CA ASP A 38 -17.08 -20.04 -21.44
C ASP A 38 -17.50 -20.04 -22.92
N ASP A 39 -18.80 -19.86 -23.20
CA ASP A 39 -19.36 -19.84 -24.56
C ASP A 39 -18.88 -18.65 -25.39
N PHE A 40 -18.51 -17.56 -24.71
CA PHE A 40 -18.05 -16.33 -25.34
C PHE A 40 -16.62 -16.49 -25.83
N LEU A 41 -15.70 -16.90 -24.96
CA LEU A 41 -14.28 -17.08 -25.29
C LEU A 41 -14.03 -18.20 -26.30
N GLN A 42 -14.85 -19.26 -26.31
CA GLN A 42 -14.74 -20.34 -27.31
C GLN A 42 -14.99 -19.89 -28.75
N ARG A 43 -15.62 -18.74 -28.99
CA ARG A 43 -15.91 -18.25 -30.33
C ARG A 43 -14.81 -17.36 -30.91
N PHE A 44 -13.89 -16.86 -30.07
CA PHE A 44 -12.88 -15.88 -30.48
C PHE A 44 -11.47 -16.47 -30.43
N HIS A 45 -11.15 -17.29 -31.42
CA HIS A 45 -9.86 -17.99 -31.54
C HIS A 45 -8.66 -17.08 -31.84
N THR A 46 -8.92 -15.84 -32.31
CA THR A 46 -7.90 -14.84 -32.67
C THR A 46 -7.78 -13.70 -31.66
N LEU A 47 -8.55 -13.76 -30.57
CA LEU A 47 -8.58 -12.69 -29.58
C LEU A 47 -7.27 -12.65 -28.79
N LYS A 48 -6.70 -11.46 -28.70
CA LYS A 48 -5.48 -11.19 -27.92
C LYS A 48 -5.77 -10.39 -26.67
N VAL A 49 -6.80 -9.55 -26.66
CA VAL A 49 -7.19 -8.76 -25.49
C VAL A 49 -8.70 -8.84 -25.30
N LEU A 50 -9.12 -9.29 -24.11
CA LEU A 50 -10.49 -9.17 -23.63
C LEU A 50 -10.52 -8.24 -22.42
N GLN A 51 -11.24 -7.13 -22.56
CA GLN A 51 -11.52 -6.19 -21.49
C GLN A 51 -13.01 -6.24 -21.13
N ILE A 52 -13.29 -6.28 -19.83
CA ILE A 52 -14.65 -6.30 -19.28
C ILE A 52 -14.72 -5.21 -18.21
N GLU A 53 -15.51 -4.16 -18.46
CA GLU A 53 -15.51 -2.95 -17.64
C GLU A 53 -16.92 -2.48 -17.23
N GLY A 54 -17.04 -2.04 -15.98
CA GLY A 54 -18.19 -1.29 -15.49
C GLY A 54 -17.92 0.21 -15.56
N ASN A 55 -18.42 0.88 -16.61
CA ASN A 55 -18.31 2.32 -16.90
C ASN A 55 -16.89 2.89 -17.12
N ASN A 56 -16.67 3.45 -18.31
CA ASN A 56 -15.60 4.41 -18.69
C ASN A 56 -14.14 3.92 -18.69
N GLY A 57 -13.79 2.92 -19.49
CA GLY A 57 -12.37 2.71 -19.85
C GLY A 57 -12.06 2.75 -21.33
N LEU A 58 -10.81 3.11 -21.60
CA LEU A 58 -10.19 2.94 -22.91
C LEU A 58 -9.77 1.47 -23.06
N LEU A 59 -10.03 0.91 -24.24
CA LEU A 59 -9.46 -0.36 -24.68
C LEU A 59 -7.95 -0.41 -24.50
N ALA A 60 -7.46 -1.40 -23.76
CA ALA A 60 -6.04 -1.76 -23.78
C ALA A 60 -5.63 -2.13 -25.22
N LYS A 61 -4.58 -1.48 -25.75
CA LYS A 61 -4.00 -1.82 -27.06
C LYS A 61 -3.43 -3.25 -27.05
N GLU A 62 -3.42 -3.93 -28.20
CA GLU A 62 -2.76 -5.23 -28.42
C GLU A 62 -1.29 -5.15 -27.97
N LYS A 63 -0.95 -5.73 -26.82
CA LYS A 63 0.42 -5.73 -26.23
C LYS A 63 1.10 -7.09 -26.27
N ILE A 64 0.36 -8.15 -26.63
CA ILE A 64 0.85 -9.52 -26.59
C ILE A 64 1.00 -10.04 -28.02
N GLU A 65 2.22 -10.46 -28.38
CA GLU A 65 2.49 -11.04 -29.70
C GLU A 65 1.79 -12.39 -29.87
N ASN A 66 1.86 -13.25 -28.83
CA ASN A 66 1.29 -14.60 -28.80
C ASN A 66 0.50 -14.85 -27.50
N GLY A 67 -0.77 -15.24 -27.60
CA GLY A 67 -1.64 -15.55 -26.46
C GLY A 67 -2.68 -14.47 -26.17
N ILE A 68 -3.34 -14.60 -25.01
CA ILE A 68 -4.51 -13.78 -24.62
C ILE A 68 -4.22 -13.02 -23.31
N GLU A 69 -4.61 -11.74 -23.25
CA GLU A 69 -4.75 -10.92 -22.04
C GLU A 69 -6.23 -10.82 -21.67
N ILE A 70 -6.57 -11.13 -20.43
CA ILE A 70 -7.92 -10.91 -19.88
C ILE A 70 -7.83 -9.88 -18.76
N ILE A 71 -8.58 -8.79 -18.90
CA ILE A 71 -8.68 -7.69 -17.95
C ILE A 71 -10.14 -7.55 -17.51
N ILE A 72 -10.41 -7.76 -16.22
CA ILE A 72 -11.73 -7.59 -15.63
C ILE A 72 -11.67 -6.46 -14.60
N ARG A 73 -12.47 -5.41 -14.79
CA ARG A 73 -12.49 -4.21 -13.94
C ARG A 73 -13.91 -3.86 -13.54
N GLU A 74 -14.09 -3.52 -12.27
CA GLU A 74 -15.32 -2.86 -11.76
C GLU A 74 -16.62 -3.61 -12.10
N ALA A 75 -16.57 -4.95 -12.09
CA ALA A 75 -17.71 -5.82 -12.38
C ALA A 75 -18.75 -5.87 -11.25
N PHE A 76 -19.00 -4.75 -10.57
CA PHE A 76 -19.94 -4.63 -9.43
C PHE A 76 -21.39 -4.92 -9.82
N LYS A 77 -21.76 -4.60 -11.06
CA LYS A 77 -23.11 -4.81 -11.63
C LYS A 77 -23.34 -6.25 -12.10
N CYS A 78 -22.32 -7.11 -12.12
CA CYS A 78 -22.48 -8.52 -12.53
C CYS A 78 -22.85 -9.37 -11.31
N TYR A 79 -24.14 -9.48 -11.00
CA TYR A 79 -24.64 -10.17 -9.79
C TYR A 79 -24.27 -11.67 -9.75
N ASP A 80 -23.95 -12.27 -10.91
CA ASP A 80 -23.71 -13.70 -11.10
C ASP A 80 -22.26 -14.12 -11.39
N LEU A 81 -21.29 -13.18 -11.45
CA LEU A 81 -19.86 -13.51 -11.68
C LEU A 81 -19.18 -14.01 -10.40
N LYS A 82 -19.61 -15.18 -9.92
CA LYS A 82 -18.97 -15.90 -8.80
C LYS A 82 -17.67 -16.60 -9.22
N TYR A 83 -17.51 -16.85 -10.52
CA TYR A 83 -16.38 -17.51 -11.16
C TYR A 83 -16.07 -16.80 -12.50
N ILE A 84 -14.81 -16.78 -12.93
CA ILE A 84 -14.43 -16.27 -14.26
C ILE A 84 -14.89 -17.26 -15.35
N LEU A 85 -14.76 -18.56 -15.10
CA LEU A 85 -15.25 -19.64 -15.97
C LEU A 85 -16.10 -20.64 -15.18
N LYS A 86 -17.14 -21.21 -15.78
CA LYS A 86 -18.01 -22.20 -15.13
C LYS A 86 -17.75 -23.64 -15.61
N GLN A 87 -17.15 -23.83 -16.78
CA GLN A 87 -16.86 -25.14 -17.38
C GLN A 87 -15.37 -25.37 -17.64
N GLU A 88 -14.99 -26.65 -17.81
CA GLU A 88 -13.63 -27.10 -18.10
C GLU A 88 -13.22 -26.77 -19.54
N SER A 89 -12.91 -25.51 -19.84
CA SER A 89 -12.40 -25.10 -21.16
C SER A 89 -10.87 -24.99 -21.15
N SER A 90 -10.19 -26.11 -21.44
CA SER A 90 -8.73 -26.23 -21.33
C SER A 90 -7.91 -25.51 -22.42
N SER A 91 -8.47 -25.26 -23.61
CA SER A 91 -7.72 -24.71 -24.74
C SER A 91 -7.42 -23.21 -24.64
N ILE A 92 -8.38 -22.41 -24.16
CA ILE A 92 -8.22 -20.96 -24.02
C ILE A 92 -7.33 -20.61 -22.83
N MET A 93 -7.48 -21.32 -21.71
CA MET A 93 -6.74 -21.05 -20.48
C MET A 93 -5.26 -21.39 -20.59
N ASN A 94 -4.93 -22.38 -21.43
CA ASN A 94 -3.55 -22.64 -21.80
C ASN A 94 -2.96 -21.53 -22.70
N ASN A 95 -3.75 -20.73 -23.41
CA ASN A 95 -3.27 -19.59 -24.20
C ASN A 95 -3.26 -18.26 -23.42
N LEU A 96 -3.76 -18.25 -22.18
CA LEU A 96 -3.81 -17.06 -21.34
C LEU A 96 -2.40 -16.72 -20.85
N VAL A 97 -1.97 -15.48 -21.09
CA VAL A 97 -0.63 -14.97 -20.72
C VAL A 97 -0.72 -13.99 -19.57
N ILE A 98 -1.75 -13.13 -19.57
CA ILE A 98 -1.96 -12.12 -18.51
C ILE A 98 -3.40 -12.20 -18.02
N LEU A 99 -3.57 -12.30 -16.70
CA LEU A 99 -4.87 -12.23 -16.03
C LEU A 99 -4.86 -11.10 -15.01
N ARG A 100 -5.73 -10.10 -15.22
CA ARG A 100 -5.90 -8.96 -14.31
C ARG A 100 -7.34 -8.86 -13.86
N VAL A 101 -7.57 -8.93 -12.55
CA VAL A 101 -8.91 -8.86 -11.95
C VAL A 101 -8.91 -7.77 -10.88
N THR A 102 -9.70 -6.72 -11.08
CA THR A 102 -9.74 -5.57 -10.17
C THR A 102 -11.16 -5.24 -9.75
N LYS A 103 -11.37 -4.98 -8.46
CA LYS A 103 -12.65 -4.51 -7.89
C LYS A 103 -13.83 -5.47 -8.14
N CYS A 104 -13.59 -6.78 -8.16
CA CYS A 104 -14.60 -7.81 -8.36
C CYS A 104 -15.04 -8.42 -7.01
N CYS A 105 -15.81 -7.67 -6.22
CA CYS A 105 -16.13 -8.03 -4.83
C CYS A 105 -16.99 -9.29 -4.63
N ARG A 106 -17.62 -9.82 -5.68
CA ARG A 106 -18.50 -11.02 -5.61
C ARG A 106 -17.85 -12.30 -6.12
N LEU A 107 -16.66 -12.20 -6.70
CA LEU A 107 -15.91 -13.35 -7.18
C LEU A 107 -15.49 -14.21 -5.98
N ILE A 108 -15.83 -15.49 -5.98
CA ILE A 108 -15.55 -16.41 -4.86
C ILE A 108 -14.30 -17.23 -5.16
N ASN A 109 -14.15 -17.69 -6.41
CA ASN A 109 -12.97 -18.36 -6.95
C ASN A 109 -12.68 -17.82 -8.36
N LEU A 110 -11.41 -17.89 -8.80
CA LEU A 110 -11.06 -17.51 -10.17
C LEU A 110 -11.67 -18.49 -11.18
N VAL A 111 -11.37 -19.78 -11.06
CA VAL A 111 -11.69 -20.82 -12.04
C VAL A 111 -11.93 -22.18 -11.35
N PRO A 112 -12.54 -23.17 -12.02
CA PRO A 112 -12.64 -24.53 -11.51
C PRO A 112 -11.27 -25.17 -11.24
N SER A 113 -11.19 -26.08 -10.27
CA SER A 113 -9.94 -26.70 -9.79
C SER A 113 -9.17 -27.51 -10.84
N SER A 114 -9.84 -28.00 -11.89
CA SER A 114 -9.25 -28.74 -13.02
C SER A 114 -8.63 -27.86 -14.10
N THR A 115 -8.63 -26.53 -13.92
CA THR A 115 -8.12 -25.57 -14.92
C THR A 115 -6.59 -25.52 -14.93
N SER A 116 -6.01 -25.33 -16.11
CA SER A 116 -4.57 -25.27 -16.32
C SER A 116 -4.14 -23.92 -16.92
N PHE A 117 -3.08 -23.33 -16.36
CA PHE A 117 -2.53 -22.02 -16.75
C PHE A 117 -1.05 -22.13 -17.19
N GLN A 118 -0.77 -22.94 -18.21
CA GLN A 118 0.63 -23.27 -18.58
C GLN A 118 1.44 -22.08 -19.12
N ASN A 119 0.78 -21.12 -19.78
CA ASN A 119 1.44 -19.97 -20.40
C ASN A 119 1.24 -18.65 -19.63
N LEU A 120 0.61 -18.69 -18.46
CA LEU A 120 0.36 -17.48 -17.68
C LEU A 120 1.68 -16.93 -17.14
N THR A 121 2.03 -15.69 -17.51
CA THR A 121 3.23 -14.99 -17.05
C THR A 121 2.92 -13.96 -15.97
N THR A 122 1.71 -13.39 -15.98
CA THR A 122 1.32 -12.33 -15.04
C THR A 122 -0.06 -12.58 -14.45
N LEU A 123 -0.15 -12.61 -13.11
CA LEU A 123 -1.40 -12.70 -12.37
C LEU A 123 -1.54 -11.50 -11.42
N GLU A 124 -2.52 -10.62 -11.67
CA GLU A 124 -2.80 -9.48 -10.79
C GLU A 124 -4.24 -9.50 -10.30
N ILE A 125 -4.42 -9.46 -8.98
CA ILE A 125 -5.74 -9.45 -8.33
C ILE A 125 -5.78 -8.32 -7.31
N SER A 126 -6.73 -7.39 -7.46
CA SER A 126 -6.82 -6.23 -6.59
C SER A 126 -8.26 -5.94 -6.16
N TYR A 127 -8.49 -5.60 -4.89
CA TYR A 127 -9.81 -5.19 -4.36
C TYR A 127 -10.96 -6.20 -4.58
N CYS A 128 -10.65 -7.51 -4.61
CA CYS A 128 -11.61 -8.59 -4.84
C CYS A 128 -12.02 -9.25 -3.51
N ASN A 129 -12.88 -8.57 -2.75
CA ASN A 129 -13.20 -8.93 -1.37
C ASN A 129 -14.03 -10.22 -1.18
N GLY A 130 -14.54 -10.83 -2.26
CA GLY A 130 -15.29 -12.10 -2.18
C GLY A 130 -14.40 -13.35 -2.20
N LEU A 131 -13.15 -13.22 -2.68
CA LEU A 131 -12.22 -14.34 -2.85
C LEU A 131 -11.73 -14.82 -1.49
N LYS A 132 -11.84 -16.13 -1.24
CA LYS A 132 -11.27 -16.78 -0.04
C LYS A 132 -9.87 -17.35 -0.30
N ASN A 133 -9.67 -17.81 -1.53
CA ASN A 133 -8.39 -18.29 -2.04
C ASN A 133 -8.25 -17.87 -3.51
N VAL A 134 -7.01 -17.90 -4.01
CA VAL A 134 -6.72 -17.48 -5.38
C VAL A 134 -6.56 -18.68 -6.29
N LEU A 135 -5.81 -19.68 -5.84
CA LEU A 135 -5.46 -20.88 -6.58
C LEU A 135 -5.86 -22.11 -5.76
N THR A 136 -6.05 -23.24 -6.43
CA THR A 136 -6.01 -24.57 -5.81
C THR A 136 -4.63 -25.18 -6.05
N PHE A 137 -4.28 -26.22 -5.30
CA PHE A 137 -3.03 -26.96 -5.49
C PHE A 137 -2.83 -27.43 -6.94
N SER A 138 -3.85 -28.01 -7.56
CA SER A 138 -3.80 -28.48 -8.94
C SER A 138 -3.49 -27.37 -9.94
N ILE A 139 -4.10 -26.18 -9.75
CA ILE A 139 -3.85 -25.01 -10.61
C ILE A 139 -2.42 -24.50 -10.40
N ALA A 140 -1.97 -24.41 -9.14
CA ALA A 140 -0.64 -23.91 -8.80
C ALA A 140 0.48 -24.70 -9.49
N LYS A 141 0.31 -26.03 -9.64
CA LYS A 141 1.28 -26.88 -10.37
C LYS A 141 1.43 -26.55 -11.86
N THR A 142 0.41 -25.93 -12.47
CA THR A 142 0.44 -25.61 -13.90
C THR A 142 1.13 -24.27 -14.21
N LEU A 143 1.35 -23.42 -13.20
CA LEU A 143 1.88 -22.06 -13.32
C LEU A 143 3.41 -22.00 -13.47
N VAL A 144 3.96 -22.83 -14.34
CA VAL A 144 5.43 -22.98 -14.50
C VAL A 144 6.10 -21.78 -15.17
N ARG A 145 5.37 -20.99 -15.96
CA ARG A 145 5.85 -19.78 -16.68
C ARG A 145 5.50 -18.46 -15.97
N LEU A 146 4.90 -18.52 -14.79
CA LEU A 146 4.47 -17.33 -14.06
C LEU A 146 5.69 -16.54 -13.60
N ARG A 147 5.77 -15.26 -13.96
CA ARG A 147 6.88 -14.33 -13.67
C ARG A 147 6.55 -13.30 -12.61
N GLU A 148 5.32 -12.79 -12.64
CA GLU A 148 4.82 -11.83 -11.66
C GLU A 148 3.47 -12.29 -11.09
N MET A 149 3.37 -12.28 -9.76
CA MET A 149 2.13 -12.46 -9.03
C MET A 149 1.92 -11.29 -8.09
N LYS A 150 0.82 -10.54 -8.27
CA LYS A 150 0.45 -9.42 -7.43
C LYS A 150 -0.96 -9.59 -6.88
N ILE A 151 -1.10 -9.55 -5.56
CA ILE A 151 -2.39 -9.66 -4.86
C ILE A 151 -2.49 -8.51 -3.87
N GLU A 152 -3.49 -7.64 -4.03
CA GLU A 152 -3.59 -6.37 -3.31
C GLU A 152 -5.00 -6.14 -2.73
N SER A 153 -5.07 -5.71 -1.48
CA SER A 153 -6.30 -5.19 -0.84
C SER A 153 -7.52 -6.12 -0.96
N CYS A 154 -7.32 -7.44 -0.93
CA CYS A 154 -8.38 -8.45 -0.95
C CYS A 154 -8.57 -9.01 0.46
N VAL A 155 -9.59 -8.53 1.17
CA VAL A 155 -9.65 -8.70 2.64
C VAL A 155 -10.07 -10.09 3.11
N MET A 156 -10.76 -10.90 2.30
CA MET A 156 -11.27 -12.22 2.70
C MET A 156 -10.32 -13.38 2.37
N ILE A 157 -9.23 -13.13 1.65
CA ILE A 157 -8.29 -14.19 1.26
C ILE A 157 -7.56 -14.69 2.50
N THR A 158 -7.75 -15.96 2.84
CA THR A 158 -7.09 -16.62 3.98
C THR A 158 -5.84 -17.39 3.57
N GLU A 159 -5.80 -17.86 2.32
CA GLU A 159 -4.63 -18.50 1.73
C GLU A 159 -4.56 -18.21 0.24
N ILE A 160 -3.35 -18.13 -0.34
CA ILE A 160 -3.23 -17.90 -1.78
C ILE A 160 -3.51 -19.20 -2.54
N VAL A 161 -2.86 -20.28 -2.13
CA VAL A 161 -3.05 -21.63 -2.68
C VAL A 161 -3.77 -22.49 -1.65
N LEU A 162 -4.98 -22.94 -2.00
CA LEU A 162 -5.79 -23.87 -1.21
C LEU A 162 -5.15 -25.27 -1.27
N ALA A 163 -4.98 -25.90 -0.10
CA ALA A 163 -4.56 -27.29 0.01
C ALA A 163 -5.64 -28.25 -0.47
N ASP A 164 -5.26 -29.40 -1.02
CA ASP A 164 -6.23 -30.45 -1.37
C ASP A 164 -6.65 -31.20 -0.10
N ASP A 165 -7.91 -31.64 -0.04
CA ASP A 165 -8.47 -32.40 1.10
C ASP A 165 -7.88 -33.83 1.24
N ASP A 166 -7.12 -34.32 0.25
CA ASP A 166 -6.55 -35.68 0.16
C ASP A 166 -5.15 -35.85 0.81
N ASP A 167 -4.90 -35.20 1.95
CA ASP A 167 -3.62 -35.31 2.68
C ASP A 167 -3.37 -36.70 3.34
N ASP A 168 -4.37 -37.61 3.31
CA ASP A 168 -4.32 -38.94 3.94
C ASP A 168 -3.97 -40.11 2.98
N HIS A 169 -3.87 -39.89 1.66
CA HIS A 169 -3.51 -40.94 0.70
C HIS A 169 -1.99 -41.00 0.43
N ASP A 170 -1.35 -42.12 0.82
CA ASP A 170 0.09 -42.39 0.74
C ASP A 170 0.74 -42.26 -0.67
N ALA A 171 -0.04 -42.17 -1.75
CA ALA A 171 0.46 -42.17 -3.12
C ALA A 171 0.87 -40.79 -3.68
N ALA A 172 0.53 -39.68 -3.01
CA ALA A 172 0.73 -38.31 -3.51
C ALA A 172 1.72 -37.46 -2.67
N LYS A 173 2.47 -38.08 -1.75
CA LYS A 173 3.39 -37.38 -0.83
C LYS A 173 4.60 -36.73 -1.51
N ASP A 174 4.93 -37.14 -2.74
CA ASP A 174 6.09 -36.65 -3.50
C ASP A 174 5.74 -35.52 -4.49
N GLU A 175 4.48 -35.09 -4.58
CA GLU A 175 4.10 -33.99 -5.48
C GLU A 175 4.55 -32.63 -4.94
N VAL A 176 5.24 -31.85 -5.77
CA VAL A 176 5.82 -30.55 -5.42
C VAL A 176 5.18 -29.44 -6.25
N ILE A 177 4.84 -28.32 -5.61
CA ILE A 177 4.51 -27.09 -6.34
C ILE A 177 5.81 -26.38 -6.69
N THR A 178 6.07 -26.16 -7.98
CA THR A 178 7.26 -25.43 -8.43
C THR A 178 6.88 -24.25 -9.31
N PHE A 179 7.20 -23.04 -8.86
CA PHE A 179 7.07 -21.80 -9.63
C PHE A 179 8.43 -21.44 -10.26
N SER A 180 8.73 -22.03 -11.42
CA SER A 180 10.08 -22.02 -12.01
C SER A 180 10.56 -20.64 -12.45
N GLU A 181 9.69 -19.79 -13.01
CA GLU A 181 10.03 -18.47 -13.56
C GLU A 181 9.57 -17.29 -12.69
N LEU A 182 9.03 -17.54 -11.48
CA LEU A 182 8.44 -16.48 -10.67
C LEU A 182 9.54 -15.60 -10.08
N ASN A 183 9.71 -14.41 -10.65
CA ASN A 183 10.74 -13.45 -10.26
C ASN A 183 10.26 -12.50 -9.17
N GLU A 184 8.98 -12.12 -9.22
CA GLU A 184 8.39 -11.14 -8.31
C GLU A 184 7.03 -11.58 -7.75
N LEU A 185 6.93 -11.60 -6.42
CA LEU A 185 5.70 -11.88 -5.68
C LEU A 185 5.37 -10.70 -4.75
N LYS A 186 4.19 -10.11 -4.93
CA LYS A 186 3.69 -8.97 -4.16
C LYS A 186 2.38 -9.33 -3.46
N LEU A 187 2.40 -9.33 -2.14
CA LEU A 187 1.25 -9.52 -1.26
C LEU A 187 1.04 -8.24 -0.45
N LEU A 188 -0.04 -7.52 -0.71
CA LEU A 188 -0.25 -6.17 -0.20
C LEU A 188 -1.61 -6.03 0.48
N ASN A 189 -1.64 -5.56 1.72
CA ASN A 189 -2.88 -5.26 2.46
C ASN A 189 -3.87 -6.44 2.48
N LEU A 190 -3.37 -7.65 2.74
CA LEU A 190 -4.16 -8.88 2.82
C LEU A 190 -4.37 -9.26 4.29
N LYS A 191 -5.32 -8.58 4.94
CA LYS A 191 -5.49 -8.64 6.40
C LYS A 191 -5.86 -10.01 6.93
N SER A 192 -6.63 -10.82 6.19
CA SER A 192 -7.02 -12.17 6.63
C SER A 192 -6.07 -13.28 6.19
N LEU A 193 -5.03 -12.96 5.41
CA LEU A 193 -4.10 -13.96 4.88
C LEU A 193 -3.34 -14.62 6.01
N ARG A 194 -3.43 -15.94 6.13
CA ARG A 194 -2.76 -16.76 7.15
C ARG A 194 -1.47 -17.41 6.63
N SER A 195 -1.48 -17.81 5.36
CA SER A 195 -0.32 -18.42 4.68
C SER A 195 -0.41 -18.28 3.17
N PHE A 196 0.73 -18.39 2.46
CA PHE A 196 0.72 -18.48 1.01
C PHE A 196 0.17 -19.84 0.56
N TYR A 197 0.63 -20.93 1.20
CA TYR A 197 0.15 -22.29 0.99
C TYR A 197 0.08 -23.04 2.32
N SER A 198 -1.08 -23.60 2.68
CA SER A 198 -1.28 -24.24 3.99
C SER A 198 -0.96 -25.74 4.01
N GLY A 199 -0.77 -26.38 2.85
CA GLY A 199 -0.52 -27.81 2.74
C GLY A 199 0.91 -28.23 3.10
N ASN A 200 1.09 -29.52 3.40
CA ASN A 200 2.36 -30.08 3.88
C ASN A 200 3.33 -30.51 2.76
N ARG A 201 2.90 -30.43 1.50
CA ARG A 201 3.74 -30.73 0.32
C ARG A 201 4.79 -29.65 0.06
N ALA A 202 5.89 -29.99 -0.60
CA ALA A 202 6.99 -29.07 -0.83
C ALA A 202 6.63 -27.95 -1.84
N LEU A 203 7.19 -26.76 -1.61
CA LEU A 203 7.03 -25.56 -2.42
C LEU A 203 8.40 -25.01 -2.85
N ASN A 204 8.63 -24.98 -4.15
CA ASN A 204 9.89 -24.53 -4.75
C ASN A 204 9.69 -23.25 -5.57
N LEU A 205 10.51 -22.24 -5.28
CA LEU A 205 10.52 -20.92 -5.90
C LEU A 205 11.96 -20.58 -6.34
N PRO A 206 12.52 -21.28 -7.34
CA PRO A 206 13.94 -21.21 -7.69
C PRO A 206 14.38 -19.83 -8.21
N SER A 207 13.52 -19.10 -8.91
CA SER A 207 13.87 -17.81 -9.54
C SER A 207 13.36 -16.58 -8.77
N LEU A 208 12.80 -16.75 -7.57
CA LEU A 208 12.18 -15.65 -6.83
C LEU A 208 13.24 -14.68 -6.30
N GLU A 209 13.35 -13.52 -6.93
CA GLU A 209 14.31 -12.47 -6.56
C GLU A 209 13.69 -11.47 -5.57
N ARG A 210 12.40 -11.14 -5.77
CA ARG A 210 11.70 -10.10 -5.02
C ARG A 210 10.42 -10.65 -4.39
N LEU A 211 10.37 -10.60 -3.07
CA LEU A 211 9.16 -10.84 -2.30
C LEU A 211 8.81 -9.57 -1.51
N LEU A 212 7.65 -9.00 -1.79
CA LEU A 212 7.07 -7.89 -1.05
C LEU A 212 5.85 -8.38 -0.29
N VAL A 213 5.91 -8.32 1.04
CA VAL A 213 4.78 -8.62 1.93
C VAL A 213 4.52 -7.39 2.78
N ASP A 214 3.54 -6.58 2.37
CA ASP A 214 3.17 -5.35 3.08
C ASP A 214 1.75 -5.46 3.63
N ASP A 215 1.58 -5.07 4.88
CA ASP A 215 0.30 -5.06 5.59
C ASP A 215 -0.54 -6.38 5.55
N CYS A 216 0.14 -7.53 5.55
CA CYS A 216 -0.46 -8.87 5.71
C CYS A 216 -0.36 -9.38 7.15
N THR A 217 -1.09 -8.73 8.08
CA THR A 217 -0.86 -8.86 9.53
C THR A 217 -1.10 -10.26 10.12
N ASN A 218 -2.00 -11.06 9.52
CA ASN A 218 -2.33 -12.39 10.02
C ASN A 218 -1.46 -13.53 9.45
N MET A 219 -0.51 -13.21 8.57
CA MET A 219 0.25 -14.23 7.85
C MET A 219 1.34 -14.80 8.77
N LYS A 220 1.18 -16.02 9.27
CA LYS A 220 2.14 -16.57 10.25
C LYS A 220 3.31 -17.29 9.58
N ILE A 221 3.02 -17.97 8.48
CA ILE A 221 3.99 -18.77 7.72
C ILE A 221 3.78 -18.52 6.24
N PHE A 222 4.80 -18.78 5.43
CA PHE A 222 4.66 -18.83 3.98
C PHE A 222 4.07 -20.18 3.55
N SER A 223 4.70 -21.29 3.94
CA SER A 223 4.23 -22.66 3.66
C SER A 223 4.43 -23.61 4.85
N ARG A 224 3.61 -24.66 4.99
CA ARG A 224 3.86 -25.71 6.01
C ARG A 224 4.89 -26.76 5.55
N GLY A 225 4.83 -27.16 4.29
CA GLY A 225 5.79 -28.09 3.69
C GLY A 225 7.19 -27.49 3.46
N GLU A 226 8.11 -28.34 3.01
CA GLU A 226 9.50 -27.96 2.70
C GLU A 226 9.54 -26.81 1.67
N LEU A 227 10.33 -25.78 1.95
CA LEU A 227 10.35 -24.54 1.18
C LEU A 227 11.75 -24.22 0.65
N SER A 228 11.88 -24.11 -0.66
CA SER A 228 13.15 -23.74 -1.31
C SER A 228 13.03 -22.42 -2.08
N THR A 229 13.85 -21.44 -1.70
CA THR A 229 13.90 -20.09 -2.29
C THR A 229 15.36 -19.63 -2.51
N PRO A 230 16.14 -20.32 -3.38
CA PRO A 230 17.59 -20.14 -3.48
C PRO A 230 18.05 -18.75 -3.95
N MET A 231 17.26 -18.07 -4.79
CA MET A 231 17.57 -16.73 -5.32
C MET A 231 16.99 -15.60 -4.47
N LEU A 232 16.18 -15.93 -3.45
CA LEU A 232 15.58 -14.92 -2.58
C LEU A 232 16.60 -14.49 -1.53
N HIS A 233 17.23 -13.35 -1.75
CA HIS A 233 18.25 -12.85 -0.84
C HIS A 233 17.67 -12.00 0.30
N LYS A 234 16.50 -11.41 0.10
CA LYS A 234 15.87 -10.49 1.05
C LYS A 234 14.36 -10.34 0.80
N VAL A 235 13.58 -10.05 1.85
CA VAL A 235 12.13 -9.81 1.76
C VAL A 235 11.82 -8.36 2.12
N GLN A 236 11.09 -7.65 1.26
CA GLN A 236 10.61 -6.28 1.50
C GLN A 236 9.29 -6.32 2.27
N LEU A 237 9.17 -5.48 3.31
CA LEU A 237 8.06 -5.55 4.27
C LEU A 237 7.17 -4.31 4.28
N ASN A 238 7.53 -3.31 3.50
CA ASN A 238 6.83 -2.06 3.39
C ASN A 238 7.03 -1.52 1.98
N MET A 239 5.93 -1.24 1.29
CA MET A 239 5.92 -0.71 -0.07
C MET A 239 6.53 0.70 -0.15
N TRP A 240 6.57 1.43 0.97
CA TRP A 240 7.05 2.80 1.08
C TRP A 240 8.42 2.95 1.77
N ASP A 241 9.03 1.84 2.22
CA ASP A 241 10.35 1.86 2.84
C ASP A 241 11.23 0.70 2.36
N GLU A 242 11.98 0.94 1.28
CA GLU A 242 13.04 0.07 0.77
C GLU A 242 14.24 -0.08 1.74
N ALA A 243 14.18 0.37 2.99
CA ALA A 243 15.16 -0.03 4.01
C ALA A 243 14.65 -1.18 4.91
N CYS A 244 13.36 -1.53 4.84
CA CYS A 244 12.72 -2.58 5.63
C CYS A 244 12.86 -3.96 4.98
N TRP A 245 14.10 -4.45 4.87
CA TRP A 245 14.37 -5.80 4.42
C TRP A 245 14.63 -6.72 5.63
N ALA A 246 14.00 -7.89 5.66
CA ALA A 246 14.33 -8.93 6.62
C ALA A 246 14.71 -10.22 5.89
N TRP A 247 15.72 -10.93 6.40
CA TRP A 247 16.04 -12.29 6.00
C TRP A 247 16.84 -12.95 7.12
N LYS A 248 16.28 -13.97 7.76
CA LYS A 248 16.99 -14.74 8.78
C LYS A 248 16.47 -16.17 8.82
N GLU A 249 17.37 -17.14 8.61
CA GLU A 249 17.14 -18.57 8.90
C GLU A 249 15.84 -19.13 8.27
N GLY A 250 15.50 -18.69 7.05
CA GLY A 250 14.35 -19.17 6.27
C GLY A 250 13.19 -18.16 6.12
N LEU A 251 12.39 -18.31 5.06
CA LEU A 251 11.29 -17.39 4.73
C LEU A 251 10.14 -17.44 5.76
N ASN A 252 9.76 -18.63 6.26
CA ASN A 252 8.77 -18.77 7.32
C ASN A 252 9.18 -18.02 8.60
N THR A 253 10.41 -18.27 9.07
CA THR A 253 11.00 -17.60 10.25
C THR A 253 11.05 -16.09 10.08
N THR A 254 11.37 -15.62 8.86
CA THR A 254 11.43 -14.19 8.53
C THR A 254 10.04 -13.56 8.62
N ILE A 255 9.01 -14.16 8.04
CA ILE A 255 7.62 -13.67 8.11
C ILE A 255 7.12 -13.65 9.56
N GLU A 256 7.34 -14.73 10.31
CA GLU A 256 6.95 -14.83 11.71
C GLU A 256 7.63 -13.74 12.55
N GLN A 257 8.96 -13.56 12.44
CA GLN A 257 9.68 -12.53 13.20
C GLN A 257 9.28 -11.10 12.82
N VAL A 258 8.92 -10.86 11.56
CA VAL A 258 8.45 -9.54 11.11
C VAL A 258 7.09 -9.25 11.68
N ASN A 259 6.17 -10.21 11.62
CA ASN A 259 4.85 -10.05 12.23
C ASN A 259 4.96 -9.97 13.74
N LEU A 260 5.84 -10.71 14.41
CA LEU A 260 6.15 -10.53 15.83
C LEU A 260 6.82 -9.18 16.12
N LYS A 261 7.61 -8.60 15.21
CA LYS A 261 8.20 -7.25 15.36
C LYS A 261 7.17 -6.14 15.12
N LYS A 262 6.27 -6.31 14.15
CA LYS A 262 5.19 -5.37 13.83
C LYS A 262 4.09 -5.45 14.88
N GLU A 263 3.69 -6.65 15.29
CA GLU A 263 2.88 -6.90 16.47
C GLU A 263 3.58 -6.37 17.70
N SER A 264 4.85 -6.66 17.99
CA SER A 264 5.52 -6.06 19.16
C SER A 264 5.68 -4.53 19.05
N PHE A 265 5.67 -3.93 17.86
CA PHE A 265 5.67 -2.48 17.67
C PHE A 265 4.27 -1.88 17.85
N LEU A 266 3.23 -2.51 17.30
CA LEU A 266 1.82 -2.17 17.50
C LEU A 266 1.39 -2.42 18.95
N ARG A 267 1.89 -3.50 19.55
CA ARG A 267 1.76 -3.91 20.94
C ARG A 267 2.56 -3.00 21.85
N LYS A 268 3.77 -2.57 21.49
CA LYS A 268 4.44 -1.43 22.18
C LYS A 268 3.68 -0.11 22.05
N ARG A 269 2.86 0.09 21.00
CA ARG A 269 1.93 1.23 20.89
C ARG A 269 0.60 1.02 21.64
N ARG A 270 0.15 -0.23 21.85
CA ARG A 270 -1.11 -0.60 22.54
C ARG A 270 -0.93 -0.86 24.06
N GLU A 271 0.26 -1.31 24.47
CA GLU A 271 0.64 -1.69 25.85
C GLU A 271 1.44 -0.60 26.59
N ALA A 272 1.86 0.49 25.94
CA ALA A 272 2.59 1.56 26.61
C ALA A 272 1.64 2.69 27.07
N PRO A 273 1.28 2.77 28.36
CA PRO A 273 0.90 4.03 28.95
C PRO A 273 2.15 4.90 29.18
N PRO A 274 1.98 6.22 29.32
CA PRO A 274 3.03 7.12 29.75
C PRO A 274 3.47 6.86 31.20
N SER A 275 4.65 6.26 31.35
CA SER A 275 5.52 6.38 32.52
C SER A 275 4.83 6.29 33.90
N GLN A 276 4.03 5.25 34.16
CA GLN A 276 3.89 4.78 35.53
C GLN A 276 5.05 3.80 35.78
N GLN A 277 5.97 4.19 36.68
CA GLN A 277 7.08 3.36 37.11
C GLN A 277 6.57 1.96 37.50
N PHE A 278 6.89 0.97 36.68
CA PHE A 278 6.74 -0.42 37.05
C PHE A 278 7.63 -0.68 38.27
N LEU A 279 7.03 -0.94 39.42
CA LEU A 279 7.72 -1.68 40.47
C LEU A 279 8.01 -3.07 39.87
N SER A 280 9.29 -3.32 39.54
CA SER A 280 9.74 -4.65 39.16
C SER A 280 9.51 -5.58 40.34
N PHE A 281 8.53 -6.47 40.24
CA PHE A 281 8.41 -7.58 41.17
C PHE A 281 9.06 -8.82 40.56
N ALA A 282 9.88 -9.46 41.39
CA ALA A 282 10.61 -10.67 41.09
C ALA A 282 9.67 -11.79 40.60
N PRO A 283 10.18 -12.77 39.82
CA PRO A 283 9.37 -13.91 39.39
C PRO A 283 8.86 -14.65 40.64
N ALA A 284 7.54 -14.76 40.78
CA ALA A 284 6.95 -15.65 41.77
C ALA A 284 7.39 -17.11 41.46
N PRO A 285 7.65 -17.93 42.48
CA PRO A 285 8.17 -19.29 42.31
C PRO A 285 7.19 -20.15 41.50
N ASN A 286 7.72 -21.18 40.82
CA ASN A 286 6.94 -22.16 40.05
C ASN A 286 5.84 -22.82 40.91
N LEU A 287 4.63 -22.23 40.90
CA LEU A 287 3.42 -22.87 41.43
C LEU A 287 3.06 -24.08 40.56
N ASN A 288 2.62 -25.17 41.21
CA ASN A 288 2.15 -26.37 40.51
C ASN A 288 0.86 -26.05 39.69
N LEU A 289 0.57 -26.87 38.67
CA LEU A 289 -0.58 -26.70 37.76
C LEU A 289 -1.94 -26.81 38.47
N GLN A 290 -2.07 -27.70 39.46
CA GLN A 290 -3.29 -27.92 40.24
C GLN A 290 -3.69 -26.66 41.03
N THR A 291 -2.72 -26.03 41.70
CA THR A 291 -2.90 -24.80 42.47
C THR A 291 -3.24 -23.62 41.56
N ARG A 292 -2.71 -23.58 40.33
CA ARG A 292 -3.10 -22.55 39.34
C ARG A 292 -4.56 -22.70 38.91
N LEU A 293 -5.03 -23.92 38.68
CA LEU A 293 -6.43 -24.20 38.32
C LEU A 293 -7.39 -23.88 39.47
N GLU A 294 -7.01 -24.20 40.71
CA GLU A 294 -7.80 -23.86 41.91
C GLU A 294 -7.88 -22.34 42.13
N ILE A 295 -6.77 -21.62 41.97
CA ILE A 295 -6.74 -20.16 42.04
C ILE A 295 -7.64 -19.56 40.94
N PHE A 296 -7.55 -20.06 39.71
CA PHE A 296 -8.36 -19.56 38.60
C PHE A 296 -9.87 -19.81 38.84
N ALA A 297 -10.25 -21.00 39.32
CA ALA A 297 -11.64 -21.30 39.68
C ALA A 297 -12.15 -20.41 40.83
N ALA A 298 -11.31 -20.14 41.83
CA ALA A 298 -11.64 -19.22 42.92
C ALA A 298 -11.80 -17.78 42.43
N MET A 299 -10.99 -17.32 41.47
CA MET A 299 -11.14 -16.02 40.84
C MET A 299 -12.48 -15.90 40.11
N VAL A 300 -12.85 -16.90 39.30
CA VAL A 300 -14.16 -16.93 38.63
C VAL A 300 -15.29 -16.86 39.66
N ALA A 301 -15.24 -17.69 40.71
CA ALA A 301 -16.24 -17.66 41.78
C ALA A 301 -16.31 -16.31 42.51
N GLY A 302 -15.15 -15.64 42.73
CA GLY A 302 -15.09 -14.31 43.34
C GLY A 302 -15.75 -13.22 42.50
N VAL A 303 -15.59 -13.25 41.17
CA VAL A 303 -16.27 -12.34 40.23
C VAL A 303 -17.79 -12.52 40.25
N TRP A 304 -18.26 -13.76 40.42
CA TRP A 304 -19.69 -14.08 40.49
C TRP A 304 -20.28 -14.03 41.90
N SER A 305 -19.47 -13.70 42.92
CA SER A 305 -19.94 -13.50 44.30
C SER A 305 -20.84 -12.28 44.42
N ASP A 306 -21.66 -12.23 45.47
CA ASP A 306 -22.41 -11.03 45.87
C ASP A 306 -21.61 -10.13 46.84
N ASP A 307 -20.43 -10.57 47.29
CA ASP A 307 -19.54 -9.79 48.17
C ASP A 307 -18.67 -8.82 47.36
N ASN A 308 -18.82 -7.52 47.62
CA ASN A 308 -18.08 -6.45 46.96
C ASN A 308 -16.54 -6.59 47.09
N ASN A 309 -16.02 -7.06 48.22
CA ASN A 309 -14.58 -7.22 48.41
C ASN A 309 -14.05 -8.40 47.58
N LEU A 310 -14.79 -9.51 47.55
CA LEU A 310 -14.44 -10.67 46.72
C LEU A 310 -14.50 -10.34 45.22
N GLN A 311 -15.50 -9.57 44.79
CA GLN A 311 -15.58 -9.07 43.40
C GLN A 311 -14.36 -8.24 43.03
N LEU A 312 -13.97 -7.28 43.89
CA LEU A 312 -12.82 -6.41 43.66
C LEU A 312 -11.50 -7.21 43.65
N GLU A 313 -11.30 -8.07 44.63
CA GLU A 313 -10.09 -8.90 44.74
C GLU A 313 -9.92 -9.78 43.51
N ALA A 314 -10.97 -10.51 43.12
CA ALA A 314 -10.94 -11.38 41.96
C ALA A 314 -10.73 -10.63 40.64
N THR A 315 -11.40 -9.48 40.45
CA THR A 315 -11.21 -8.64 39.26
C THR A 315 -9.79 -8.09 39.18
N THR A 316 -9.21 -7.69 40.32
CA THR A 316 -7.81 -7.25 40.41
C THR A 316 -6.85 -8.39 40.01
N GLN A 317 -7.13 -9.62 40.45
CA GLN A 317 -6.34 -10.79 40.08
C GLN A 317 -6.43 -11.07 38.57
N PHE A 318 -7.63 -10.98 37.97
CA PHE A 318 -7.80 -11.12 36.52
C PHE A 318 -7.03 -10.05 35.75
N ARG A 319 -7.12 -8.78 36.16
CA ARG A 319 -6.36 -7.70 35.53
C ARG A 319 -4.85 -7.98 35.60
N LYS A 320 -4.32 -8.38 36.76
CA LYS A 320 -2.90 -8.75 36.93
C LYS A 320 -2.49 -9.89 36.00
N LEU A 321 -3.33 -10.92 35.89
CA LEU A 321 -3.11 -12.07 35.01
C LEU A 321 -3.07 -11.65 33.54
N LEU A 322 -3.94 -10.72 33.13
CA LEU A 322 -4.03 -10.21 31.77
C LEU A 322 -2.90 -9.22 31.41
N SER A 323 -2.23 -8.61 32.40
CA SER A 323 -1.11 -7.67 32.21
C SER A 323 0.27 -8.35 32.05
N ILE A 324 0.32 -9.68 31.95
CA ILE A 324 1.60 -10.42 31.80
C ILE A 324 2.20 -10.14 30.41
N GLU A 325 3.45 -9.64 30.36
CA GLU A 325 4.13 -9.25 29.12
C GLU A 325 4.25 -10.39 28.08
N ARG A 326 4.38 -11.64 28.52
CA ARG A 326 4.54 -12.79 27.64
C ARG A 326 3.32 -13.71 27.71
N SER A 327 2.51 -13.65 26.65
CA SER A 327 1.37 -14.55 26.41
C SER A 327 0.35 -14.58 27.56
N PRO A 328 -0.39 -13.47 27.79
CA PRO A 328 -1.48 -13.48 28.76
C PRO A 328 -2.58 -14.49 28.34
N PRO A 329 -3.19 -15.20 29.30
CA PRO A 329 -4.19 -16.24 29.05
C PRO A 329 -5.58 -15.64 28.76
N ILE A 330 -5.66 -14.85 27.68
CA ILE A 330 -6.88 -14.12 27.30
C ILE A 330 -8.00 -15.08 26.89
N GLU A 331 -7.65 -16.13 26.15
CA GLU A 331 -8.62 -17.11 25.67
C GLU A 331 -9.26 -17.88 26.84
N GLU A 332 -8.46 -18.28 27.83
CA GLU A 332 -8.95 -18.95 29.04
C GLU A 332 -9.87 -18.03 29.86
N VAL A 333 -9.53 -16.74 29.96
CA VAL A 333 -10.38 -15.74 30.63
C VAL A 333 -11.71 -15.56 29.90
N ILE A 334 -11.69 -15.46 28.56
CA ILE A 334 -12.92 -15.37 27.76
C ILE A 334 -13.79 -16.63 27.92
N GLN A 335 -13.18 -17.81 27.81
CA GLN A 335 -13.88 -19.10 27.96
C GLN A 335 -14.47 -19.32 29.35
N SER A 336 -13.92 -18.68 30.39
CA SER A 336 -14.47 -18.73 31.75
C SER A 336 -15.79 -17.96 31.93
N GLY A 337 -16.20 -17.16 30.94
CA GLY A 337 -17.49 -16.45 30.94
C GLY A 337 -17.54 -15.20 31.83
N VAL A 338 -16.41 -14.69 32.31
CA VAL A 338 -16.36 -13.52 33.21
C VAL A 338 -16.51 -12.17 32.48
N VAL A 339 -16.35 -12.12 31.15
CA VAL A 339 -16.42 -10.88 30.36
C VAL A 339 -17.75 -10.12 30.53
N PRO A 340 -18.94 -10.73 30.39
CA PRO A 340 -20.20 -10.03 30.65
C PRO A 340 -20.25 -9.43 32.06
N ARG A 341 -19.70 -10.13 33.05
CA ARG A 341 -19.68 -9.66 34.44
C ARG A 341 -18.73 -8.46 34.63
N PHE A 342 -17.59 -8.43 33.93
CA PHE A 342 -16.75 -7.23 33.90
C PHE A 342 -17.48 -6.04 33.26
N VAL A 343 -18.28 -6.27 32.22
CA VAL A 343 -19.10 -5.21 31.61
C VAL A 343 -20.15 -4.69 32.59
N GLU A 344 -20.80 -5.57 33.36
CA GLU A 344 -21.71 -5.15 34.44
C GLU A 344 -20.99 -4.33 35.53
N PHE A 345 -19.76 -4.70 35.89
CA PHE A 345 -18.95 -3.95 36.84
C PHE A 345 -18.61 -2.53 36.37
N LEU A 346 -18.52 -2.27 35.07
CA LEU A 346 -18.35 -0.91 34.55
C LEU A 346 -19.52 0.01 34.94
N MET A 347 -20.71 -0.52 35.20
CA MET A 347 -21.90 0.25 35.54
C MET A 347 -22.03 0.54 37.05
N ARG A 348 -21.14 0.01 37.90
CA ARG A 348 -21.14 0.19 39.36
C ARG A 348 -20.59 1.56 39.77
N GLU A 349 -21.33 2.63 39.51
CA GLU A 349 -20.96 4.00 39.88
C GLU A 349 -20.75 4.17 41.40
N ASP A 350 -21.37 3.31 42.21
CA ASP A 350 -21.18 3.24 43.66
C ASP A 350 -19.81 2.68 44.08
N TYR A 351 -19.08 2.03 43.15
CA TYR A 351 -17.82 1.35 43.46
C TYR A 351 -16.70 1.62 42.42
N PRO A 352 -16.10 2.81 42.44
CA PRO A 352 -15.10 3.24 41.45
C PRO A 352 -13.88 2.32 41.31
N GLN A 353 -13.42 1.71 42.41
CA GLN A 353 -12.28 0.78 42.37
C GLN A 353 -12.57 -0.46 41.52
N LEU A 354 -13.79 -0.99 41.63
CA LEU A 354 -14.22 -2.14 40.84
C LEU A 354 -14.40 -1.77 39.37
N GLN A 355 -14.98 -0.59 39.09
CA GLN A 355 -15.08 -0.05 37.72
C GLN A 355 -13.70 0.07 37.06
N TYR A 356 -12.72 0.60 37.79
CA TYR A 356 -11.35 0.76 37.30
C TYR A 356 -10.69 -0.58 36.94
N GLU A 357 -10.72 -1.55 37.86
CA GLU A 357 -10.11 -2.87 37.62
C GLU A 357 -10.82 -3.63 36.48
N ALA A 358 -12.15 -3.54 36.39
CA ALA A 358 -12.93 -4.13 35.30
C ALA A 358 -12.62 -3.49 33.94
N ALA A 359 -12.54 -2.15 33.89
CA ALA A 359 -12.18 -1.41 32.67
C ALA A 359 -10.78 -1.80 32.19
N TRP A 360 -9.83 -1.95 33.11
CA TRP A 360 -8.47 -2.36 32.76
C TRP A 360 -8.40 -3.81 32.29
N ALA A 361 -9.11 -4.74 32.94
CA ALA A 361 -9.22 -6.12 32.47
C ALA A 361 -9.76 -6.20 31.04
N LEU A 362 -10.86 -5.50 30.75
CA LEU A 362 -11.46 -5.44 29.40
C LEU A 362 -10.53 -4.78 28.37
N THR A 363 -9.79 -3.75 28.76
CA THR A 363 -8.80 -3.10 27.89
C THR A 363 -7.71 -4.07 27.44
N ASN A 364 -7.19 -4.88 28.37
CA ASN A 364 -6.17 -5.88 28.05
C ASN A 364 -6.73 -6.98 27.14
N ILE A 365 -7.98 -7.41 27.34
CA ILE A 365 -8.67 -8.36 26.45
C ILE A 365 -8.76 -7.77 25.03
N ALA A 366 -9.17 -6.50 24.90
CA ALA A 366 -9.30 -5.82 23.61
C ALA A 366 -7.98 -5.43 22.90
N SER A 367 -6.81 -5.80 23.44
CA SER A 367 -5.50 -5.36 22.93
C SER A 367 -4.79 -6.36 22.00
N LYS A 368 -5.20 -7.65 22.02
CA LYS A 368 -4.43 -8.77 21.44
C LYS A 368 -4.87 -9.15 20.03
N THR A 369 -6.05 -9.75 19.86
CA THR A 369 -6.57 -10.19 18.57
C THR A 369 -7.90 -9.52 18.22
N SER A 370 -8.25 -9.49 16.94
CA SER A 370 -9.54 -8.93 16.50
C SER A 370 -10.73 -9.75 17.01
N GLU A 371 -10.56 -11.06 17.19
CA GLU A 371 -11.54 -11.93 17.83
C GLU A 371 -11.76 -11.55 19.30
N ASP A 372 -10.69 -11.31 20.08
CA ASP A 372 -10.80 -10.90 21.49
C ASP A 372 -11.49 -9.53 21.62
N THR A 373 -11.12 -8.58 20.77
CA THR A 373 -11.77 -7.25 20.70
C THR A 373 -13.26 -7.38 20.39
N LYS A 374 -13.61 -8.28 19.46
CA LYS A 374 -15.01 -8.55 19.10
C LYS A 374 -15.81 -9.08 20.29
N VAL A 375 -15.25 -9.91 21.16
CA VAL A 375 -15.94 -10.38 22.38
C VAL A 375 -16.31 -9.19 23.27
N VAL A 376 -15.39 -8.24 23.50
CA VAL A 376 -15.67 -7.05 24.31
C VAL A 376 -16.77 -6.18 23.69
N ILE A 377 -16.75 -6.02 22.35
CA ILE A 377 -17.78 -5.29 21.61
C ILE A 377 -19.15 -5.98 21.71
N ASP A 378 -19.20 -7.29 21.46
CA ASP A 378 -20.46 -8.06 21.39
C ASP A 378 -21.16 -8.10 22.77
N HIS A 379 -20.43 -7.92 23.87
CA HIS A 379 -20.99 -7.77 25.22
C HIS A 379 -21.42 -6.34 25.58
N GLY A 380 -21.35 -5.37 24.65
CA GLY A 380 -21.87 -4.02 24.84
C GLY A 380 -20.99 -3.08 25.65
N ALA A 381 -19.68 -3.32 25.73
CA ALA A 381 -18.77 -2.49 26.54
C ALA A 381 -18.56 -1.08 25.98
N VAL A 382 -18.61 -0.89 24.66
CA VAL A 382 -18.31 0.40 23.98
C VAL A 382 -19.19 1.56 24.47
N PRO A 383 -20.53 1.51 24.43
CA PRO A 383 -21.37 2.61 24.93
C PRO A 383 -21.15 2.91 26.42
N ILE A 384 -20.81 1.89 27.21
CA ILE A 384 -20.49 2.07 28.63
C ILE A 384 -19.15 2.80 28.80
N PHE A 385 -18.12 2.45 28.03
CA PHE A 385 -16.87 3.20 28.02
C PHE A 385 -17.06 4.66 27.61
N VAL A 386 -17.91 4.94 26.61
CA VAL A 386 -18.26 6.32 26.24
C VAL A 386 -18.90 7.05 27.41
N LYS A 387 -19.86 6.42 28.12
CA LYS A 387 -20.47 7.00 29.33
C LYS A 387 -19.43 7.26 30.43
N LEU A 388 -18.45 6.37 30.61
CA LEU A 388 -17.41 6.49 31.62
C LEU A 388 -16.45 7.67 31.38
N LEU A 389 -16.42 8.24 30.17
CA LEU A 389 -15.69 9.50 29.90
C LEU A 389 -16.27 10.71 30.67
N ALA A 390 -17.47 10.59 31.23
CA ALA A 390 -18.06 11.60 32.12
C ALA A 390 -17.89 11.26 33.62
N SER A 391 -17.13 10.22 33.97
CA SER A 391 -16.92 9.81 35.37
C SER A 391 -16.24 10.92 36.19
N PRO A 392 -16.65 11.14 37.45
CA PRO A 392 -15.95 12.07 38.34
C PRO A 392 -14.54 11.60 38.71
N ASN A 393 -14.21 10.33 38.46
CA ASN A 393 -12.89 9.76 38.76
C ASN A 393 -11.97 9.81 37.53
N ASP A 394 -10.86 10.54 37.65
CA ASP A 394 -9.85 10.71 36.59
C ASP A 394 -9.31 9.38 36.05
N ASP A 395 -9.00 8.43 36.93
CA ASP A 395 -8.36 7.17 36.56
C ASP A 395 -9.34 6.29 35.76
N ILE A 396 -10.64 6.35 36.09
CA ILE A 396 -11.70 5.68 35.31
C ILE A 396 -11.83 6.32 33.93
N ARG A 397 -11.82 7.65 33.85
CA ARG A 397 -11.87 8.35 32.55
C ARG A 397 -10.68 7.95 31.69
N GLU A 398 -9.47 7.94 32.26
CA GLU A 398 -8.24 7.60 31.52
C GLU A 398 -8.30 6.15 31.02
N GLN A 399 -8.76 5.22 31.86
CA GLN A 399 -8.91 3.82 31.48
C GLN A 399 -9.97 3.62 30.39
N ALA A 400 -11.08 4.36 30.43
CA ALA A 400 -12.10 4.33 29.39
C ALA A 400 -11.60 4.88 28.06
N VAL A 401 -10.82 5.98 28.07
CA VAL A 401 -10.13 6.50 26.89
C VAL A 401 -9.23 5.42 26.29
N TRP A 402 -8.41 4.77 27.11
CA TRP A 402 -7.49 3.72 26.64
C TRP A 402 -8.22 2.50 26.04
N ALA A 403 -9.33 2.07 26.66
CA ALA A 403 -10.18 1.01 26.13
C ALA A 403 -10.72 1.35 24.74
N LEU A 404 -11.31 2.55 24.58
CA LEU A 404 -11.84 3.02 23.30
C LEU A 404 -10.76 3.13 22.23
N GLY A 405 -9.55 3.57 22.61
CA GLY A 405 -8.42 3.64 21.69
C GLY A 405 -7.95 2.27 21.19
N ASN A 406 -7.95 1.24 22.04
CA ASN A 406 -7.65 -0.14 21.63
C ASN A 406 -8.72 -0.70 20.68
N VAL A 407 -10.00 -0.49 21.02
CA VAL A 407 -11.12 -0.91 20.16
C VAL A 407 -11.06 -0.21 18.80
N ALA A 408 -10.90 1.12 18.76
CA ALA A 408 -10.82 1.86 17.50
C ALA A 408 -9.54 1.51 16.70
N GLY A 409 -8.44 1.22 17.38
CA GLY A 409 -7.16 0.84 16.77
C GLY A 409 -7.08 -0.62 16.27
N ASP A 410 -8.12 -1.43 16.45
CA ASP A 410 -8.18 -2.81 15.94
C ASP A 410 -8.44 -2.83 14.42
N SER A 411 -9.52 -2.18 13.97
CA SER A 411 -9.90 -2.16 12.56
C SER A 411 -10.80 -0.96 12.22
N PRO A 412 -10.89 -0.56 10.93
CA PRO A 412 -11.78 0.52 10.50
C PRO A 412 -13.24 0.30 10.91
N ARG A 413 -13.70 -0.96 10.94
CA ARG A 413 -15.05 -1.30 11.40
C ARG A 413 -15.23 -1.00 12.90
N CYS A 414 -14.27 -1.36 13.73
CA CYS A 414 -14.31 -1.08 15.16
C CYS A 414 -14.21 0.42 15.45
N ARG A 415 -13.37 1.15 14.70
CA ARG A 415 -13.30 2.62 14.73
C ARG A 415 -14.66 3.26 14.41
N ASP A 416 -15.28 2.86 13.31
CA ASP A 416 -16.55 3.45 12.87
C ASP A 416 -17.69 3.13 13.85
N LEU A 417 -17.65 1.94 14.49
CA LEU A 417 -18.55 1.60 15.60
C LEU A 417 -18.37 2.57 16.77
N VAL A 418 -17.13 2.78 17.24
CA VAL A 418 -16.84 3.71 18.34
C VAL A 418 -17.29 5.14 18.02
N LEU A 419 -17.07 5.60 16.78
CA LEU A 419 -17.54 6.91 16.33
C LEU A 419 -19.07 6.98 16.25
N SER A 420 -19.75 5.89 15.86
CA SER A 420 -21.21 5.81 15.83
C SER A 420 -21.87 5.87 17.21
N GLU A 421 -21.13 5.52 18.27
CA GLU A 421 -21.53 5.68 19.68
C GLU A 421 -21.21 7.09 20.21
N GLU A 422 -21.00 8.07 19.33
CA GLU A 422 -20.73 9.48 19.66
C GLU A 422 -19.52 9.72 20.58
N ALA A 423 -18.53 8.81 20.55
CA ALA A 423 -17.38 8.85 21.45
C ALA A 423 -16.46 10.08 21.30
N LEU A 424 -16.49 10.76 20.14
CA LEU A 424 -15.55 11.83 19.84
C LEU A 424 -15.69 13.03 20.79
N ILE A 425 -16.89 13.58 20.95
CA ILE A 425 -17.07 14.81 21.74
C ILE A 425 -16.69 14.60 23.22
N PRO A 426 -17.11 13.50 23.88
CA PRO A 426 -16.64 13.18 25.24
C PRO A 426 -15.13 12.96 25.33
N LEU A 427 -14.49 12.40 24.29
CA LEU A 427 -13.03 12.26 24.24
C LEU A 427 -12.33 13.63 24.14
N LEU A 428 -12.82 14.52 23.28
CA LEU A 428 -12.26 15.87 23.12
C LEU A 428 -12.35 16.68 24.42
N ALA A 429 -13.39 16.48 25.22
CA ALA A 429 -13.51 17.14 26.53
C ALA A 429 -12.40 16.73 27.53
N GLN A 430 -11.74 15.58 27.33
CA GLN A 430 -10.61 15.14 28.17
C GLN A 430 -9.30 15.86 27.81
N LEU A 431 -9.24 16.52 26.65
CA LEU A 431 -8.07 17.25 26.14
C LEU A 431 -8.17 18.74 26.49
N ASN A 432 -8.09 19.04 27.79
CA ASN A 432 -8.17 20.41 28.31
C ASN A 432 -6.90 20.81 29.09
N GLU A 433 -6.74 22.10 29.39
CA GLU A 433 -5.54 22.66 30.04
C GLU A 433 -5.28 22.11 31.46
N HIS A 434 -6.29 21.53 32.11
CA HIS A 434 -6.18 20.96 33.45
C HIS A 434 -5.88 19.44 33.43
N ALA A 435 -5.88 18.81 32.26
CA ALA A 435 -5.63 17.39 32.13
C ALA A 435 -4.18 17.04 32.51
N LYS A 436 -4.02 15.92 33.24
CA LYS A 436 -2.71 15.35 33.53
C LYS A 436 -2.02 14.94 32.23
N LEU A 437 -0.68 14.96 32.21
CA LEU A 437 0.09 14.55 31.04
C LEU A 437 -0.22 13.11 30.59
N SER A 438 -0.54 12.21 31.55
CA SER A 438 -0.93 10.83 31.24
C SER A 438 -2.19 10.78 30.39
N MET A 439 -3.25 11.44 30.85
CA MET A 439 -4.50 11.62 30.13
C MET A 439 -4.28 12.25 28.75
N LEU A 440 -3.49 13.34 28.65
CA LEU A 440 -3.24 14.00 27.37
C LEU A 440 -2.60 13.05 26.34
N ARG A 441 -1.61 12.25 26.75
CA ARG A 441 -0.96 11.27 25.86
C ARG A 441 -1.94 10.18 25.44
N THR A 442 -2.67 9.59 26.39
CA THR A 442 -3.65 8.51 26.14
C THR A 442 -4.80 8.97 25.26
N ALA A 443 -5.34 10.17 25.51
CA ALA A 443 -6.43 10.75 24.73
C ALA A 443 -5.98 11.18 23.34
N THR A 444 -4.76 11.72 23.18
CA THR A 444 -4.23 12.08 21.85
C THR A 444 -3.96 10.83 21.00
N TRP A 445 -3.44 9.75 21.60
CA TRP A 445 -3.30 8.46 20.92
C TRP A 445 -4.65 7.86 20.51
N THR A 446 -5.65 7.93 21.39
CA THR A 446 -7.01 7.47 21.07
C THR A 446 -7.63 8.29 19.93
N LEU A 447 -7.41 9.60 19.94
CA LEU A 447 -7.86 10.50 18.89
C LEU A 447 -7.17 10.19 17.55
N SER A 448 -5.89 9.84 17.55
CA SER A 448 -5.18 9.44 16.33
C SER A 448 -5.76 8.15 15.73
N ASN A 449 -6.16 7.18 16.57
CA ASN A 449 -6.87 5.98 16.13
C ASN A 449 -8.28 6.28 15.58
N PHE A 450 -8.98 7.27 16.13
CA PHE A 450 -10.29 7.71 15.62
C PHE A 450 -10.17 8.31 14.21
N CYS A 451 -9.06 8.98 13.91
CA CYS A 451 -8.81 9.57 12.60
C CYS A 451 -8.19 8.57 11.60
N GLY A 452 -7.49 7.54 12.08
CA GLY A 452 -6.68 6.63 11.27
C GLY A 452 -7.44 5.49 10.60
N GLY A 453 -6.73 4.71 9.79
CA GLY A 453 -7.23 3.49 9.13
C GLY A 453 -7.80 3.70 7.72
N MET A 454 -7.74 2.63 6.91
CA MET A 454 -8.29 2.59 5.55
C MET A 454 -9.36 1.49 5.44
N PRO A 455 -10.58 1.79 4.96
CA PRO A 455 -11.06 3.09 4.47
C PRO A 455 -11.12 4.18 5.57
N GLN A 456 -10.96 5.44 5.19
CA GLN A 456 -10.97 6.58 6.11
C GLN A 456 -12.33 6.75 6.81
N PRO A 457 -12.38 7.32 8.03
CA PRO A 457 -13.64 7.63 8.69
C PRO A 457 -14.39 8.71 7.90
N ILE A 458 -15.70 8.84 8.18
CA ILE A 458 -16.52 9.92 7.65
C ILE A 458 -15.93 11.25 8.16
N PHE A 459 -15.49 12.10 7.25
CA PHE A 459 -14.73 13.30 7.61
C PHE A 459 -15.50 14.23 8.56
N GLU A 460 -16.80 14.44 8.32
CA GLU A 460 -17.63 15.28 9.18
C GLU A 460 -17.78 14.74 10.61
N GLN A 461 -17.64 13.43 10.83
CA GLN A 461 -17.63 12.87 12.18
C GLN A 461 -16.35 13.21 12.93
N VAL A 462 -15.20 13.26 12.26
CA VAL A 462 -13.88 13.51 12.88
C VAL A 462 -13.40 14.97 12.77
N ARG A 463 -14.04 15.78 11.93
CA ARG A 463 -13.75 17.21 11.74
C ARG A 463 -13.72 18.01 13.05
N PRO A 464 -14.60 17.77 14.06
CA PRO A 464 -14.54 18.47 15.35
C PRO A 464 -13.22 18.29 16.11
N ALA A 465 -12.38 17.32 15.75
CA ALA A 465 -11.06 17.14 16.36
C ALA A 465 -10.05 18.23 15.99
N LEU A 466 -10.23 18.92 14.85
CA LEU A 466 -9.24 19.85 14.30
C LEU A 466 -8.85 21.00 15.25
N PRO A 467 -9.78 21.71 15.91
CA PRO A 467 -9.42 22.77 16.85
C PRO A 467 -8.60 22.27 18.04
N VAL A 468 -8.89 21.07 18.53
CA VAL A 468 -8.15 20.45 19.64
C VAL A 468 -6.76 20.01 19.18
N LEU A 469 -6.66 19.41 17.99
CA LEU A 469 -5.36 19.07 17.39
C LEU A 469 -4.48 20.30 17.18
N ALA A 470 -5.06 21.44 16.81
CA ALA A 470 -4.34 22.71 16.69
C ALA A 470 -3.75 23.20 18.02
N GLN A 471 -4.39 22.89 19.14
CA GLN A 471 -3.82 23.14 20.47
C GLN A 471 -2.74 22.11 20.81
N LEU A 472 -2.98 20.82 20.54
CA LEU A 472 -2.06 19.73 20.91
C LEU A 472 -0.70 19.78 20.21
N VAL A 473 -0.63 20.28 18.96
CA VAL A 473 0.65 20.48 18.26
C VAL A 473 1.56 21.54 18.90
N HIS A 474 1.05 22.31 19.87
CA HIS A 474 1.86 23.24 20.68
C HIS A 474 2.39 22.60 21.98
N SER A 475 2.07 21.33 22.24
CA SER A 475 2.61 20.60 23.39
C SER A 475 4.15 20.52 23.34
N ASN A 476 4.78 20.49 24.52
CA ASN A 476 6.20 20.19 24.67
C ASN A 476 6.47 18.69 24.81
N ASP A 477 5.42 17.89 24.94
CA ASP A 477 5.54 16.45 25.11
C ASP A 477 5.68 15.74 23.77
N LYS A 478 6.74 14.96 23.63
CA LYS A 478 7.08 14.25 22.40
C LYS A 478 5.99 13.24 21.98
N GLU A 479 5.37 12.54 22.92
CA GLU A 479 4.36 11.52 22.62
C GLU A 479 3.07 12.19 22.14
N VAL A 480 2.62 13.24 22.84
CA VAL A 480 1.49 14.07 22.41
C VAL A 480 1.73 14.64 21.00
N LEU A 481 2.89 15.25 20.75
CA LEU A 481 3.23 15.79 19.43
C LEU A 481 3.22 14.71 18.34
N THR A 482 3.76 13.53 18.63
CA THR A 482 3.82 12.42 17.66
C THR A 482 2.40 12.01 17.25
N GLU A 483 1.51 11.79 18.21
CA GLU A 483 0.16 11.30 17.95
C GLU A 483 -0.75 12.41 17.37
N ALA A 484 -0.59 13.67 17.78
CA ALA A 484 -1.29 14.80 17.17
C ALA A 484 -0.92 14.98 15.69
N CYS A 485 0.37 14.85 15.35
CA CYS A 485 0.81 14.89 13.96
C CYS A 485 0.29 13.70 13.14
N TRP A 486 0.18 12.49 13.73
CA TRP A 486 -0.44 11.36 13.05
C TRP A 486 -1.94 11.57 12.79
N ALA A 487 -2.66 12.13 13.75
CA ALA A 487 -4.07 12.48 13.56
C ALA A 487 -4.25 13.50 12.42
N LEU A 488 -3.44 14.56 12.39
CA LEU A 488 -3.45 15.55 11.31
C LEU A 488 -3.05 14.96 9.96
N TYR A 489 -2.09 14.02 9.93
CA TYR A 489 -1.72 13.29 8.73
C TYR A 489 -2.91 12.52 8.14
N PHE A 490 -3.69 11.84 8.98
CA PHE A 490 -4.88 11.11 8.52
C PHE A 490 -5.97 12.06 8.02
N LEU A 491 -6.18 13.19 8.71
CA LEU A 491 -7.19 14.18 8.33
C LEU A 491 -6.83 14.97 7.06
N SER A 492 -5.55 15.15 6.76
CA SER A 492 -5.08 15.84 5.54
C SER A 492 -5.02 14.93 4.31
N ASN A 493 -5.13 13.61 4.48
CA ASN A 493 -5.13 12.67 3.38
C ASN A 493 -6.51 12.69 2.67
N GLY A 494 -6.62 13.34 1.52
CA GLY A 494 -7.84 13.31 0.73
C GLY A 494 -7.94 14.42 -0.30
N LYS A 495 -9.18 14.77 -0.65
CA LYS A 495 -9.51 15.86 -1.57
C LYS A 495 -9.22 17.23 -0.94
N ASN A 496 -9.16 18.27 -1.77
CA ASN A 496 -8.82 19.63 -1.36
C ASN A 496 -9.70 20.21 -0.25
N ASP A 497 -10.97 19.80 -0.13
CA ASP A 497 -11.87 20.22 0.96
C ASP A 497 -11.39 19.78 2.35
N LYS A 498 -10.83 18.57 2.46
CA LYS A 498 -10.23 18.09 3.72
C LYS A 498 -8.95 18.85 4.05
N ILE A 499 -8.09 19.05 3.04
CA ILE A 499 -6.86 19.84 3.17
C ILE A 499 -7.20 21.26 3.64
N GLN A 500 -8.24 21.86 3.05
CA GLN A 500 -8.70 23.21 3.38
C GLN A 500 -9.14 23.30 4.85
N ALA A 501 -9.91 22.32 5.34
CA ALA A 501 -10.31 22.29 6.74
C ALA A 501 -9.12 22.18 7.71
N VAL A 502 -8.07 21.43 7.34
CA VAL A 502 -6.82 21.36 8.12
C VAL A 502 -6.10 22.71 8.12
N ILE A 503 -6.01 23.39 6.98
CA ILE A 503 -5.41 24.73 6.89
C ILE A 503 -6.19 25.74 7.75
N GLU A 504 -7.51 25.73 7.67
CA GLU A 504 -8.41 26.62 8.43
C GLU A 504 -8.34 26.40 9.94
N ALA A 505 -7.91 25.21 10.37
CA ALA A 505 -7.63 24.93 11.78
C ALA A 505 -6.36 25.65 12.30
N GLY A 506 -5.56 26.27 11.42
CA GLY A 506 -4.40 27.09 11.80
C GLY A 506 -3.16 26.28 12.19
N VAL A 507 -3.06 25.02 11.78
CA VAL A 507 -1.95 24.13 12.19
C VAL A 507 -0.65 24.33 11.39
N CYS A 508 -0.73 24.96 10.21
CA CYS A 508 0.38 25.02 9.25
C CYS A 508 1.68 25.64 9.81
N PRO A 509 1.67 26.80 10.49
CA PRO A 509 2.91 27.39 11.02
C PRO A 509 3.61 26.45 11.99
N ARG A 510 2.85 25.84 12.90
CA ARG A 510 3.39 24.93 13.91
C ARG A 510 3.91 23.63 13.29
N LEU A 511 3.21 23.06 12.31
CA LEU A 511 3.70 21.89 11.57
C LEU A 511 5.03 22.17 10.88
N VAL A 512 5.21 23.37 10.32
CA VAL A 512 6.48 23.77 9.69
C VAL A 512 7.60 23.86 10.71
N GLU A 513 7.37 24.45 11.89
CA GLU A 513 8.36 24.46 12.97
C GLU A 513 8.77 23.05 13.41
N LEU A 514 7.82 22.11 13.45
CA LEU A 514 8.06 20.71 13.83
C LEU A 514 8.93 19.94 12.82
N LEU A 515 9.15 20.44 11.60
CA LEU A 515 10.16 19.91 10.68
C LEU A 515 11.58 20.03 11.25
N GLY A 516 11.83 21.01 12.12
CA GLY A 516 13.10 21.20 12.82
C GLY A 516 13.24 20.35 14.09
N HIS A 517 12.26 19.51 14.42
CA HIS A 517 12.25 18.77 15.69
C HIS A 517 13.34 17.68 15.72
N ARG A 518 14.06 17.56 16.84
CA ARG A 518 15.18 16.61 17.00
C ARG A 518 14.77 15.15 16.88
N SER A 519 13.52 14.84 17.22
CA SER A 519 13.01 13.46 17.19
C SER A 519 12.34 13.14 15.86
N SER A 520 12.86 12.11 15.18
CA SER A 520 12.25 11.60 13.93
C SER A 520 10.82 11.10 14.11
N SER A 521 10.38 10.73 15.32
CA SER A 521 8.99 10.31 15.54
C SER A 521 7.98 11.44 15.40
N VAL A 522 8.39 12.69 15.66
CA VAL A 522 7.56 13.89 15.50
C VAL A 522 7.73 14.48 14.10
N LEU A 523 8.99 14.56 13.63
CA LEU A 523 9.33 15.12 12.32
C LEU A 523 8.65 14.36 11.18
N SER A 524 8.68 13.03 11.19
CA SER A 524 8.14 12.21 10.10
C SER A 524 6.64 12.46 9.83
N PRO A 525 5.71 12.34 10.80
CA PRO A 525 4.31 12.61 10.54
C PRO A 525 4.03 14.09 10.25
N ALA A 526 4.79 15.04 10.82
CA ALA A 526 4.67 16.47 10.47
C ALA A 526 5.02 16.71 8.99
N LEU A 527 6.14 16.16 8.52
CA LEU A 527 6.57 16.24 7.12
C LEU A 527 5.57 15.60 6.17
N GLN A 528 5.03 14.44 6.52
CA GLN A 528 4.02 13.78 5.69
C GLN A 528 2.71 14.57 5.64
N THR A 529 2.29 15.18 6.76
CA THR A 529 1.11 16.05 6.77
C THR A 529 1.32 17.27 5.87
N ILE A 530 2.49 17.91 5.94
CA ILE A 530 2.84 19.02 5.04
C ILE A 530 2.82 18.57 3.58
N GLY A 531 3.37 17.40 3.29
CA GLY A 531 3.36 16.80 1.96
C GLY A 531 1.96 16.56 1.40
N HIS A 532 0.98 16.14 2.22
CA HIS A 532 -0.42 16.08 1.81
C HIS A 532 -1.01 17.46 1.53
N ILE A 533 -0.70 18.46 2.37
CA ILE A 533 -1.23 19.83 2.18
C ILE A 533 -0.74 20.43 0.86
N VAL A 534 0.55 20.30 0.53
CA VAL A 534 1.11 20.79 -0.74
C VAL A 534 0.74 19.93 -1.96
N ALA A 535 0.09 18.78 -1.76
CA ALA A 535 -0.48 18.00 -2.85
C ALA A 535 -1.88 18.49 -3.26
N GLY A 536 -2.43 19.48 -2.54
CA GLY A 536 -3.65 20.20 -2.90
C GLY A 536 -3.45 21.17 -4.07
N ASP A 537 -4.27 22.22 -4.13
CA ASP A 537 -4.11 23.26 -5.16
C ASP A 537 -2.99 24.27 -4.84
N ASP A 538 -2.76 25.18 -5.79
CA ASP A 538 -1.75 26.23 -5.66
C ASP A 538 -1.97 27.13 -4.43
N PHE A 539 -3.23 27.44 -4.05
CA PHE A 539 -3.49 28.30 -2.89
C PHE A 539 -3.12 27.59 -1.59
N GLN A 540 -3.46 26.30 -1.49
CA GLN A 540 -3.12 25.45 -0.36
C GLN A 540 -1.60 25.25 -0.23
N THR A 541 -0.93 25.03 -1.36
CA THR A 541 0.53 24.97 -1.43
C THR A 541 1.19 26.27 -1.00
N GLN A 542 0.63 27.43 -1.41
CA GLN A 542 1.14 28.74 -1.04
C GLN A 542 1.08 28.99 0.47
N CYS A 543 0.07 28.45 1.17
CA CYS A 543 -0.03 28.55 2.62
C CYS A 543 1.21 27.98 3.33
N ILE A 544 1.67 26.80 2.90
CA ILE A 544 2.87 26.15 3.46
C ILE A 544 4.15 26.92 3.14
N ILE A 545 4.26 27.46 1.92
CA ILE A 545 5.40 28.29 1.53
C ILE A 545 5.46 29.56 2.39
N ASN A 546 4.32 30.23 2.59
CA ASN A 546 4.21 31.44 3.41
C ASN A 546 4.52 31.17 4.89
N CYS A 547 4.32 29.94 5.38
CA CYS A 547 4.73 29.51 6.72
C CYS A 547 6.25 29.26 6.85
N GLY A 548 7.03 29.41 5.76
CA GLY A 548 8.49 29.27 5.80
C GLY A 548 8.99 27.82 5.73
N ALA A 549 8.29 26.93 5.02
CA ALA A 549 8.67 25.50 4.95
C ALA A 549 9.97 25.22 4.19
N LEU A 550 10.32 26.02 3.18
CA LEU A 550 11.43 25.72 2.25
C LEU A 550 12.81 25.65 2.92
N PRO A 551 13.19 26.56 3.84
CA PRO A 551 14.44 26.44 4.59
C PRO A 551 14.53 25.15 5.42
N TYR A 552 13.44 24.69 6.01
CA TYR A 552 13.43 23.41 6.73
C TYR A 552 13.64 22.24 5.78
N LEU A 553 12.93 22.22 4.64
CA LEU A 553 13.11 21.18 3.62
C LEU A 553 14.57 21.12 3.11
N LEU A 554 15.22 22.28 2.93
CA LEU A 554 16.63 22.36 2.54
C LEU A 554 17.54 21.65 3.56
N VAL A 555 17.35 21.95 4.85
CA VAL A 555 18.09 21.33 5.96
C VAL A 555 17.89 19.81 5.95
N LEU A 556 16.67 19.34 5.70
CA LEU A 556 16.37 17.89 5.64
C LEU A 556 17.09 17.18 4.48
N LEU A 557 17.29 17.85 3.34
CA LEU A 557 18.02 17.29 2.20
C LEU A 557 19.53 17.22 2.44
N ILE A 558 20.11 18.30 2.98
CA ILE A 558 21.57 18.46 3.10
C ILE A 558 22.14 17.66 4.28
N HIS A 559 21.48 17.68 5.44
CA HIS A 559 22.00 17.01 6.63
C HIS A 559 21.82 15.48 6.60
N SER A 560 22.52 14.80 7.50
CA SER A 560 22.43 13.35 7.68
C SER A 560 21.14 12.96 8.39
N HIS A 561 20.05 12.87 7.63
CA HIS A 561 18.77 12.33 8.07
C HIS A 561 18.55 10.91 7.54
N LYS A 562 17.64 10.18 8.18
CA LYS A 562 17.17 8.87 7.70
C LYS A 562 16.72 8.99 6.24
N LYS A 563 17.02 7.98 5.44
CA LYS A 563 16.68 7.94 4.01
C LYS A 563 15.19 8.16 3.77
N SER A 564 14.33 7.58 4.61
CA SER A 564 12.88 7.79 4.55
C SER A 564 12.48 9.26 4.71
N ILE A 565 13.17 10.05 5.54
CA ILE A 565 12.89 11.49 5.69
C ILE A 565 13.26 12.24 4.41
N LYS A 566 14.44 11.96 3.84
CA LYS A 566 14.86 12.56 2.55
C LYS A 566 13.90 12.22 1.43
N ASN A 567 13.40 10.98 1.40
CA ASN A 567 12.40 10.52 0.44
C ASN A 567 11.12 11.37 0.51
N HIS A 568 10.57 11.56 1.70
CA HIS A 568 9.36 12.38 1.89
C HIS A 568 9.61 13.88 1.66
N ALA A 569 10.81 14.39 1.96
CA ALA A 569 11.19 15.76 1.66
C ALA A 569 11.24 16.00 0.14
N CYS A 570 11.89 15.10 -0.62
CA CYS A 570 11.90 15.16 -2.09
C CYS A 570 10.48 15.07 -2.67
N TRP A 571 9.65 14.17 -2.15
CA TRP A 571 8.23 14.07 -2.55
C TRP A 571 7.48 15.38 -2.30
N THR A 572 7.61 15.96 -1.10
CA THR A 572 7.01 17.25 -0.75
C THR A 572 7.45 18.35 -1.72
N ILE A 573 8.75 18.46 -2.00
CA ILE A 573 9.26 19.47 -2.93
C ILE A 573 8.75 19.24 -4.35
N SER A 574 8.62 17.98 -4.79
CA SER A 574 8.07 17.65 -6.11
C SER A 574 6.62 18.08 -6.28
N LYS A 575 5.86 18.16 -5.19
CA LYS A 575 4.49 18.68 -5.19
C LYS A 575 4.48 20.19 -5.25
N ILE A 576 5.40 20.85 -4.53
CA ILE A 576 5.57 22.31 -4.62
C ILE A 576 5.98 22.74 -6.04
N THR A 577 6.92 22.03 -6.69
CA THR A 577 7.35 22.37 -8.05
C THR A 577 6.35 21.99 -9.13
N ALA A 578 5.27 21.27 -8.78
CA ALA A 578 4.15 21.02 -9.68
C ALA A 578 3.16 22.20 -9.78
N GLY A 579 3.29 23.20 -8.90
CA GLY A 579 2.47 24.39 -8.89
C GLY A 579 2.91 25.46 -9.90
N ASN A 580 2.54 26.72 -9.65
CA ASN A 580 2.81 27.83 -10.55
C ASN A 580 4.27 28.34 -10.52
N ARG A 581 4.55 29.31 -11.39
CA ARG A 581 5.89 29.87 -11.61
C ARG A 581 6.45 30.55 -10.36
N GLU A 582 5.61 31.20 -9.58
CA GLU A 582 5.99 31.88 -8.33
C GLU A 582 6.40 30.86 -7.27
N GLN A 583 5.73 29.71 -7.21
CA GLN A 583 6.06 28.62 -6.30
C GLN A 583 7.36 27.91 -6.71
N ILE A 584 7.56 27.71 -8.00
CA ILE A 584 8.85 27.23 -8.54
C ILE A 584 9.97 28.23 -8.23
N GLN A 585 9.70 29.54 -8.36
CA GLN A 585 10.67 30.58 -8.01
C GLN A 585 11.04 30.52 -6.53
N ALA A 586 10.07 30.32 -5.63
CA ALA A 586 10.34 30.18 -4.20
C ALA A 586 11.28 28.99 -3.90
N VAL A 587 11.14 27.87 -4.61
CA VAL A 587 12.05 26.71 -4.49
C VAL A 587 13.47 27.05 -4.96
N ILE A 588 13.59 27.81 -6.06
CA ILE A 588 14.89 28.30 -6.57
C ILE A 588 15.53 29.25 -5.56
N ASP A 589 14.80 30.25 -5.08
CA ASP A 589 15.28 31.27 -4.14
C ASP A 589 15.69 30.66 -2.79
N ALA A 590 15.06 29.55 -2.39
CA ALA A 590 15.42 28.78 -1.21
C ALA A 590 16.67 27.90 -1.40
N GLY A 591 17.28 27.85 -2.60
CA GLY A 591 18.50 27.09 -2.87
C GLY A 591 18.31 25.57 -2.88
N LEU A 592 17.10 25.08 -3.15
CA LEU A 592 16.77 23.64 -3.12
C LEU A 592 17.25 22.88 -4.36
N ILE A 593 17.47 23.56 -5.48
CA ILE A 593 17.80 22.93 -6.78
C ILE A 593 19.12 22.16 -6.73
N GLY A 594 20.21 22.77 -6.26
CA GLY A 594 21.51 22.10 -6.15
C GLY A 594 21.47 20.81 -5.33
N PRO A 595 20.94 20.83 -4.09
CA PRO A 595 20.74 19.62 -3.29
C PRO A 595 19.86 18.55 -3.94
N LEU A 596 18.78 18.93 -4.64
CA LEU A 596 17.94 18.00 -5.40
C LEU A 596 18.72 17.32 -6.52
N ILE A 597 19.50 18.08 -7.29
CA ILE A 597 20.35 17.56 -8.37
C ILE A 597 21.42 16.61 -7.82
N ASN A 598 22.04 16.95 -6.69
CA ASN A 598 22.99 16.05 -6.02
C ASN A 598 22.33 14.73 -5.60
N LEU A 599 21.10 14.78 -5.06
CA LEU A 599 20.35 13.57 -4.72
C LEU A 599 19.94 12.78 -5.98
N LEU A 600 19.56 13.46 -7.06
CA LEU A 600 19.23 12.86 -8.34
C LEU A 600 20.40 12.05 -8.92
N GLN A 601 21.64 12.51 -8.73
CA GLN A 601 22.84 11.80 -9.17
C GLN A 601 23.23 10.66 -8.22
N ASN A 602 23.22 10.93 -6.91
CA ASN A 602 23.99 10.12 -5.94
C ASN A 602 23.15 9.32 -4.95
N ALA A 603 21.83 9.56 -4.86
CA ALA A 603 20.98 8.86 -3.89
C ALA A 603 20.54 7.46 -4.36
N GLU A 604 19.80 6.76 -3.50
CA GLU A 604 19.14 5.50 -3.87
C GLU A 604 17.93 5.75 -4.76
N ILE A 605 17.50 4.71 -5.48
CA ILE A 605 16.53 4.80 -6.58
C ILE A 605 15.24 5.54 -6.19
N ASN A 606 14.69 5.30 -4.99
CA ASN A 606 13.47 5.99 -4.54
C ASN A 606 13.63 7.50 -4.36
N ILE A 607 14.75 7.94 -3.78
CA ILE A 607 15.03 9.36 -3.60
C ILE A 607 15.33 10.00 -4.97
N LYS A 608 16.04 9.29 -5.84
CA LYS A 608 16.29 9.72 -7.22
C LYS A 608 14.99 9.93 -7.99
N ASN A 609 14.03 9.01 -7.86
CA ASN A 609 12.73 9.10 -8.52
C ASN A 609 12.00 10.38 -8.12
N TRP A 610 11.92 10.72 -6.83
CA TRP A 610 11.27 11.96 -6.40
C TRP A 610 12.05 13.21 -6.77
N ALA A 611 13.38 13.17 -6.74
CA ALA A 611 14.19 14.28 -7.24
C ALA A 611 13.96 14.50 -8.75
N ALA A 612 13.82 13.42 -9.54
CA ALA A 612 13.49 13.51 -10.96
C ALA A 612 12.13 14.15 -11.19
N TRP A 613 11.11 13.73 -10.43
CA TRP A 613 9.80 14.37 -10.44
C TRP A 613 9.88 15.86 -10.09
N ALA A 614 10.65 16.24 -9.06
CA ALA A 614 10.78 17.63 -8.66
C ALA A 614 11.37 18.51 -9.77
N ILE A 615 12.45 18.05 -10.41
CA ILE A 615 13.11 18.78 -11.50
C ILE A 615 12.20 18.82 -12.75
N SER A 616 11.61 17.70 -13.16
CA SER A 616 10.75 17.66 -14.35
C SER A 616 9.43 18.43 -14.19
N ASN A 617 8.89 18.53 -12.98
CA ASN A 617 7.74 19.39 -12.70
C ASN A 617 8.14 20.87 -12.83
N ALA A 618 9.29 21.25 -12.28
CA ALA A 618 9.82 22.60 -12.41
C ALA A 618 10.06 23.00 -13.89
N THR A 619 10.52 22.09 -14.76
CA THR A 619 10.64 22.39 -16.19
C THR A 619 9.31 22.43 -16.93
N SER A 620 8.26 21.79 -16.40
CA SER A 620 6.93 21.78 -17.02
C SER A 620 6.14 23.07 -16.73
N GLY A 621 6.22 23.58 -15.49
CA GLY A 621 5.54 24.83 -15.09
C GLY A 621 6.40 26.10 -15.21
N GLY A 622 7.73 25.94 -15.27
CA GLY A 622 8.68 27.04 -15.17
C GLY A 622 8.72 28.00 -16.36
N SER A 623 9.22 29.20 -16.11
CA SER A 623 9.57 30.17 -17.16
C SER A 623 10.87 29.77 -17.87
N HIS A 624 11.18 30.40 -19.01
CA HIS A 624 12.44 30.15 -19.71
C HIS A 624 13.64 30.43 -18.80
N GLU A 625 13.67 31.57 -18.09
CA GLU A 625 14.75 31.91 -17.15
C GLU A 625 14.91 30.91 -16.00
N GLN A 626 13.81 30.37 -15.48
CA GLN A 626 13.85 29.33 -14.45
C GLN A 626 14.47 28.03 -15.00
N ILE A 627 14.11 27.63 -16.22
CA ILE A 627 14.69 26.45 -16.87
C ILE A 627 16.18 26.67 -17.15
N LYS A 628 16.60 27.86 -17.59
CA LYS A 628 18.02 28.22 -17.74
C LYS A 628 18.77 28.06 -16.42
N TYR A 629 18.17 28.49 -15.31
CA TYR A 629 18.75 28.30 -13.98
C TYR A 629 18.94 26.80 -13.64
N LEU A 630 17.94 25.96 -13.89
CA LEU A 630 18.06 24.50 -13.68
C LEU A 630 19.20 23.88 -14.50
N VAL A 631 19.36 24.32 -15.75
CA VAL A 631 20.46 23.87 -16.62
C VAL A 631 21.83 24.34 -16.10
N ARG A 632 21.94 25.58 -15.62
CA ARG A 632 23.16 26.11 -14.98
C ARG A 632 23.56 25.31 -13.74
N GLU A 633 22.57 24.82 -12.99
CA GLU A 633 22.77 23.91 -11.85
C GLU A 633 23.07 22.46 -12.27
N LYS A 634 23.27 22.20 -13.57
CA LYS A 634 23.70 20.92 -14.16
C LYS A 634 22.68 19.78 -14.04
N CYS A 635 21.39 20.08 -14.20
CA CYS A 635 20.34 19.06 -14.12
C CYS A 635 20.33 18.04 -15.27
N ILE A 636 20.94 18.36 -16.43
CA ILE A 636 20.85 17.54 -17.67
C ILE A 636 21.47 16.15 -17.49
N LYS A 637 22.73 16.06 -17.04
CA LYS A 637 23.44 14.78 -16.90
C LYS A 637 22.70 13.79 -15.98
N PRO A 638 22.27 14.17 -14.76
CA PRO A 638 21.46 13.27 -13.92
C PRO A 638 20.14 12.82 -14.55
N LEU A 639 19.47 13.68 -15.32
CA LEU A 639 18.24 13.32 -16.04
C LEU A 639 18.51 12.33 -17.17
N CYS A 640 19.60 12.52 -17.92
CA CYS A 640 20.06 11.59 -18.95
C CYS A 640 20.41 10.22 -18.35
N ASP A 641 21.11 10.19 -17.22
CA ASP A 641 21.52 8.95 -16.55
C ASP A 641 20.31 8.09 -16.11
N LEU A 642 19.19 8.72 -15.75
CA LEU A 642 17.96 8.03 -15.39
C LEU A 642 17.14 7.49 -16.57
N LEU A 643 17.50 7.79 -17.82
CA LEU A 643 16.85 7.19 -18.99
C LEU A 643 17.09 5.67 -19.09
N LEU A 644 18.13 5.16 -18.41
CA LEU A 644 18.44 3.73 -18.33
C LEU A 644 17.72 3.02 -17.17
N CYS A 645 16.87 3.72 -16.41
CA CYS A 645 16.20 3.11 -15.27
C CYS A 645 15.10 2.12 -15.71
N ALA A 646 14.93 1.03 -14.96
CA ALA A 646 13.94 0.00 -15.28
C ALA A 646 12.48 0.45 -15.09
N ASN A 647 12.23 1.61 -14.45
CA ASN A 647 10.87 2.10 -14.19
C ASN A 647 10.41 2.99 -15.35
N PRO A 648 9.45 2.55 -16.20
CA PRO A 648 9.01 3.31 -17.37
C PRO A 648 8.41 4.68 -17.01
N THR A 649 7.80 4.81 -15.82
CA THR A 649 7.23 6.07 -15.35
C THR A 649 8.32 7.12 -15.19
N ILE A 650 9.47 6.74 -14.62
CA ILE A 650 10.58 7.66 -14.36
C ILE A 650 11.30 8.01 -15.66
N VAL A 651 11.48 7.05 -16.58
CA VAL A 651 11.98 7.34 -17.93
C VAL A 651 11.11 8.39 -18.62
N THR A 652 9.79 8.25 -18.56
CA THR A 652 8.83 9.21 -19.15
C THR A 652 8.95 10.59 -18.50
N VAL A 653 9.10 10.65 -17.18
CA VAL A 653 9.31 11.90 -16.42
C VAL A 653 10.62 12.59 -16.84
N CYS A 654 11.71 11.84 -16.98
CA CYS A 654 13.00 12.36 -17.44
C CYS A 654 12.94 12.84 -18.89
N LEU A 655 12.32 12.08 -19.81
CA LEU A 655 12.11 12.50 -21.20
C LEU A 655 11.28 13.78 -21.30
N LYS A 656 10.25 13.94 -20.45
CA LYS A 656 9.47 15.19 -20.39
C LYS A 656 10.32 16.35 -19.86
N GLY A 657 11.13 16.11 -18.84
CA GLY A 657 12.09 17.08 -18.32
C GLY A 657 13.05 17.59 -19.40
N LEU A 658 13.68 16.65 -20.13
CA LEU A 658 14.63 16.94 -21.21
C LEU A 658 13.95 17.62 -22.40
N GLU A 659 12.77 17.17 -22.83
CA GLU A 659 12.02 17.82 -23.91
C GLU A 659 11.73 19.30 -23.59
N ASN A 660 11.31 19.62 -22.37
CA ASN A 660 11.05 21.00 -21.96
C ASN A 660 12.32 21.85 -21.96
N ILE A 661 13.46 21.28 -21.55
CA ILE A 661 14.77 21.94 -21.64
C ILE A 661 15.12 22.23 -23.10
N LEU A 662 15.00 21.23 -23.99
CA LEU A 662 15.31 21.38 -25.41
C LEU A 662 14.43 22.44 -26.09
N LYS A 663 13.14 22.53 -25.72
CA LYS A 663 12.23 23.59 -26.20
C LYS A 663 12.75 24.98 -25.87
N VAL A 664 13.25 25.19 -24.65
CA VAL A 664 13.81 26.50 -24.26
C VAL A 664 15.10 26.78 -25.04
N GLY A 665 15.95 25.78 -25.25
CA GLY A 665 17.17 25.93 -26.05
C GLY A 665 16.87 26.29 -27.50
N GLU A 666 15.80 25.74 -28.07
CA GLU A 666 15.35 26.07 -29.43
C GLU A 666 14.78 27.49 -29.50
N ALA A 667 14.04 27.92 -28.47
CA ALA A 667 13.55 29.29 -28.37
C ALA A 667 14.71 30.31 -28.26
N GLU A 668 15.77 29.99 -27.52
CA GLU A 668 16.96 30.86 -27.40
C GLU A 668 17.74 30.98 -28.71
N LYS A 669 17.95 29.85 -29.40
CA LYS A 669 18.57 29.83 -30.73
C LYS A 669 17.89 30.80 -31.70
N ASN A 670 16.57 30.87 -31.66
CA ASN A 670 15.78 31.72 -32.56
C ASN A 670 15.75 33.21 -32.16
N MET A 671 16.14 33.56 -30.93
CA MET A 671 16.04 34.92 -30.37
C MET A 671 17.37 35.66 -30.33
N ASP A 672 18.49 34.96 -30.12
CA ASP A 672 19.78 35.61 -29.87
C ASP A 672 20.78 35.36 -31.01
N THR A 673 20.95 36.37 -31.87
CA THR A 673 21.90 36.35 -33.00
C THR A 673 23.36 36.20 -32.59
N ALA A 674 23.70 36.35 -31.30
CA ALA A 674 25.07 36.21 -30.78
C ALA A 674 25.42 34.77 -30.34
N ILE A 675 24.44 33.89 -30.14
CA ILE A 675 24.60 32.57 -29.50
C ILE A 675 24.92 31.44 -30.52
N GLY A 676 24.80 31.72 -31.81
CA GLY A 676 25.06 30.78 -32.91
C GLY A 676 23.81 29.97 -33.31
N ASP A 677 23.85 29.34 -34.50
CA ASP A 677 22.72 28.62 -35.11
C ASP A 677 22.48 27.21 -34.51
N VAL A 678 22.88 26.99 -33.24
CA VAL A 678 22.85 25.67 -32.61
C VAL A 678 22.17 25.75 -31.25
N ASN A 679 21.28 24.78 -30.99
CA ASN A 679 20.63 24.62 -29.70
C ASN A 679 21.67 24.15 -28.66
N GLN A 680 22.09 25.06 -27.77
CA GLN A 680 23.13 24.78 -26.77
C GLN A 680 22.72 23.66 -25.81
N TYR A 681 21.43 23.52 -25.49
CA TYR A 681 20.97 22.47 -24.59
C TYR A 681 20.95 21.11 -25.27
N ALA A 682 20.74 21.05 -26.59
CA ALA A 682 20.97 19.83 -27.35
C ALA A 682 22.44 19.38 -27.26
N GLN A 683 23.39 20.31 -27.38
CA GLN A 683 24.82 20.01 -27.20
C GLN A 683 25.12 19.49 -25.79
N LEU A 684 24.57 20.12 -24.74
CA LEU A 684 24.75 19.63 -23.36
C LEU A 684 24.14 18.24 -23.13
N VAL A 685 23.04 17.91 -23.82
CA VAL A 685 22.46 16.56 -23.80
C VAL A 685 23.39 15.57 -24.49
N GLU A 686 24.00 15.92 -25.62
CA GLU A 686 25.01 15.10 -26.31
C GLU A 686 26.24 14.85 -25.42
N GLU A 687 26.81 15.91 -24.83
CA GLU A 687 27.97 15.82 -23.92
C GLU A 687 27.68 14.97 -22.67
N ALA A 688 26.42 14.90 -22.26
CA ALA A 688 25.95 14.06 -21.17
C ALA A 688 25.65 12.61 -21.58
N GLU A 689 26.00 12.20 -22.82
CA GLU A 689 25.66 10.91 -23.42
C GLU A 689 24.13 10.66 -23.42
N GLY A 690 23.34 11.72 -23.46
CA GLY A 690 21.88 11.65 -23.45
C GLY A 690 21.29 11.29 -24.80
N LEU A 691 21.93 11.75 -25.90
CA LEU A 691 21.47 11.46 -27.26
C LEU A 691 21.41 9.95 -27.53
N GLU A 692 22.51 9.22 -27.30
CA GLU A 692 22.57 7.76 -27.45
C GLU A 692 21.52 7.05 -26.58
N LYS A 693 21.32 7.54 -25.35
CA LYS A 693 20.30 6.98 -24.44
C LYS A 693 18.89 7.21 -24.99
N ILE A 694 18.59 8.36 -25.59
CA ILE A 694 17.29 8.64 -26.22
C ILE A 694 17.11 7.80 -27.50
N GLU A 695 18.15 7.62 -28.31
CA GLU A 695 18.14 6.72 -29.48
C GLU A 695 17.85 5.28 -29.08
N ASN A 696 18.49 4.78 -28.02
CA ASN A 696 18.21 3.44 -27.49
C ASN A 696 16.76 3.27 -27.02
N LEU A 697 16.08 4.36 -26.61
CA LEU A 697 14.66 4.31 -26.24
C LEU A 697 13.71 4.19 -27.44
N GLN A 698 14.20 4.26 -28.68
CA GLN A 698 13.40 3.96 -29.87
C GLN A 698 13.08 2.46 -30.00
N SER A 699 13.80 1.57 -29.30
CA SER A 699 13.47 0.13 -29.26
C SER A 699 12.77 -0.28 -27.96
N HIS A 700 12.36 0.68 -27.14
CA HIS A 700 11.75 0.43 -25.84
C HIS A 700 10.34 -0.18 -25.97
N GLU A 701 10.03 -1.22 -25.20
CA GLU A 701 8.76 -1.97 -25.26
C GLU A 701 7.52 -1.11 -24.95
N ASN A 702 7.68 -0.08 -24.12
CA ASN A 702 6.63 0.90 -23.84
C ASN A 702 6.49 1.90 -24.99
N ASN A 703 5.36 1.81 -25.72
CA ASN A 703 5.02 2.69 -26.85
C ASN A 703 5.05 4.18 -26.51
N GLU A 704 4.68 4.61 -25.31
CA GLU A 704 4.73 6.04 -24.94
C GLU A 704 6.18 6.54 -24.91
N ILE A 705 7.10 5.75 -24.37
CA ILE A 705 8.52 6.06 -24.33
C ILE A 705 9.11 6.07 -25.74
N HIS A 706 8.76 5.07 -26.55
CA HIS A 706 9.14 4.99 -27.97
C HIS A 706 8.66 6.21 -28.76
N GLU A 707 7.37 6.51 -28.75
CA GLU A 707 6.80 7.65 -29.49
C GLU A 707 7.42 8.97 -29.06
N LYS A 708 7.67 9.13 -27.75
CA LYS A 708 8.25 10.34 -27.18
C LYS A 708 9.74 10.49 -27.52
N SER A 709 10.52 9.40 -27.52
CA SER A 709 11.93 9.42 -27.90
C SER A 709 12.09 9.75 -29.38
N VAL A 710 11.31 9.10 -30.27
CA VAL A 710 11.27 9.39 -31.71
C VAL A 710 10.94 10.86 -31.95
N LYS A 711 9.88 11.38 -31.33
CA LYS A 711 9.50 12.79 -31.48
C LYS A 711 10.60 13.75 -31.05
N ILE A 712 11.29 13.47 -29.94
CA ILE A 712 12.40 14.32 -29.47
C ILE A 712 13.54 14.32 -30.51
N LEU A 713 13.92 13.16 -31.02
CA LEU A 713 15.00 13.03 -32.03
C LEU A 713 14.64 13.74 -33.34
N GLU A 714 13.43 13.53 -33.85
CA GLU A 714 12.93 14.19 -35.07
C GLU A 714 12.81 15.72 -34.91
N THR A 715 12.56 16.21 -33.69
CA THR A 715 12.40 17.65 -33.48
C THR A 715 13.76 18.37 -33.35
N TYR A 716 14.70 17.81 -32.58
CA TYR A 716 15.92 18.55 -32.20
C TYR A 716 17.20 18.04 -32.86
N TRP A 717 17.18 16.85 -33.49
CA TRP A 717 18.36 16.22 -34.10
C TRP A 717 18.17 15.78 -35.56
N CYS A 718 17.06 16.16 -36.20
CA CYS A 718 16.80 15.81 -37.59
C CYS A 718 17.83 16.48 -38.53
N GLY A 719 18.65 15.65 -39.19
CA GLY A 719 19.75 16.06 -40.06
C GLY A 719 21.16 15.58 -39.63
N ARG A 720 21.29 14.97 -38.45
CA ARG A 720 22.55 14.33 -37.98
C ARG A 720 22.44 12.83 -37.68
N VAL A 721 21.22 12.28 -37.61
CA VAL A 721 20.97 10.84 -37.52
C VAL A 721 21.21 10.21 -38.89
N VAL A 722 22.44 9.79 -39.16
CA VAL A 722 22.72 8.87 -40.27
C VAL A 722 22.19 7.51 -39.85
N GLY A 723 21.27 6.94 -40.64
CA GLY A 723 20.73 5.61 -40.44
C GLY A 723 21.80 4.50 -40.36
N PRO A 724 21.41 3.26 -40.05
CA PRO A 724 22.33 2.18 -39.71
C PRO A 724 23.37 1.95 -40.81
N GLN A 725 24.64 1.82 -40.40
CA GLN A 725 25.78 1.56 -41.29
C GLN A 725 25.55 0.28 -42.12
N PRO A 726 25.67 0.33 -43.46
CA PRO A 726 25.71 -0.87 -44.27
C PRO A 726 27.14 -1.45 -44.35
N GLY A 727 27.28 -2.71 -43.96
CA GLY A 727 28.26 -3.64 -44.52
C GLY A 727 29.64 -3.71 -43.87
N LEU A 728 29.84 -4.71 -43.01
CA LEU A 728 31.13 -5.38 -42.87
C LEU A 728 31.38 -6.27 -44.10
N PRO A 729 32.54 -6.23 -44.77
CA PRO A 729 32.84 -7.12 -45.88
C PRO A 729 33.25 -8.51 -45.34
N HIS A 730 32.41 -9.52 -45.58
CA HIS A 730 32.83 -10.91 -45.44
C HIS A 730 33.72 -11.31 -46.63
N ALA A 731 34.93 -11.76 -46.30
CA ALA A 731 35.83 -12.48 -47.19
C ALA A 731 35.30 -13.89 -47.50
N GLY A 732 35.76 -14.43 -48.64
CA GLY A 732 35.29 -15.65 -49.33
C GLY A 732 35.20 -16.92 -48.46
N ASN A 733 34.60 -18.01 -48.93
CA ASN A 733 34.83 -18.68 -50.21
C ASN A 733 33.71 -19.70 -50.48
N GLU A 734 33.51 -19.99 -51.77
CA GLU A 734 33.10 -21.29 -52.35
C GLU A 734 31.72 -21.85 -51.94
N GLY A 735 30.82 -22.33 -52.79
CA GLY A 735 30.81 -22.66 -54.21
C GLY A 735 29.54 -23.51 -54.44
N GLU A 736 28.98 -23.44 -55.64
CA GLU A 736 28.10 -24.42 -56.30
C GLU A 736 26.93 -25.03 -55.49
N ASP A 737 25.68 -24.69 -55.83
CA ASP A 737 24.96 -25.49 -56.82
C ASP A 737 23.53 -24.98 -57.12
N ALA A 738 23.08 -25.39 -58.30
CA ALA A 738 21.98 -24.87 -59.07
C ALA A 738 20.57 -25.35 -58.67
N LEU A 739 19.59 -24.78 -59.39
CA LEU A 739 18.17 -25.19 -59.56
C LEU A 739 17.27 -24.71 -58.41
N GLY A 740 16.25 -23.88 -58.62
CA GLY A 740 15.45 -23.63 -59.81
C GLY A 740 13.99 -23.63 -59.36
N SER A 741 13.17 -22.80 -60.02
CA SER A 741 11.69 -22.80 -59.97
C SER A 741 11.05 -22.43 -58.63
N ASN A 742 9.93 -21.71 -58.53
CA ASN A 742 9.03 -21.08 -59.47
C ASN A 742 8.01 -20.29 -58.61
N VAL A 743 7.49 -19.18 -59.16
CA VAL A 743 6.07 -18.76 -59.06
C VAL A 743 5.57 -18.38 -57.66
N ILE A 744 5.50 -17.07 -57.34
CA ILE A 744 4.31 -16.20 -57.50
C ILE A 744 3.03 -16.82 -56.91
N THR A 745 2.51 -16.27 -55.81
CA THR A 745 1.24 -15.51 -55.80
C THR A 745 0.96 -14.97 -54.39
N ASN A 746 0.35 -13.78 -54.41
CA ASN A 746 -0.06 -12.95 -53.30
C ASN A 746 -0.92 -13.66 -52.24
N GLY A 747 -0.81 -13.13 -51.02
CA GLY A 747 -1.78 -13.25 -49.93
C GLY A 747 -1.45 -12.21 -48.88
#